data_AF-A0A8T6RH83-F1
#
_entry.id   AF-A0A8T6RH83-F1
#
_cell.length_a   1.000
_cell.length_b   1.000
_cell.length_c   1.000
_cell.angle_alpha   90.00
_cell.angle_beta   90.00
_cell.angle_gamma   90.00
#
_symmetry.space_group_name_H-M   'P 1'
#
loop_
_entity.id
_entity.type
_entity.pdbx_description
1 polymer ?
#
loop_
_entity_poly.entity_id
_entity_poly.type
_entity_poly.pdbx_seq_one_letter_code
_entity_poly.pdbx_strand_id
1 'polypeptide(L)'
;MIEIPPKRKKLYEFIFKIMDLKKADEEKLEIRIENLNEFELLTTNLLEQLNSVNKNLIIKLEEIDNKKNLIKKIDNLEFFRQIEKELSNEKLPIDVELKVNILKILETKAQKVIEKGEVSIFSSKVTYLENLTAIDDILNQLKAKIDKEIEFQKLNISKNEENLTQIMNLFNKLDAINNFNEASPILKEYTTSFYSKNSSYIYSQLKKSYKNNKINDKRADILFNNQLKPNFIEAIILYLLSNFGNMSIDSMHIKTKLNSKRLFASLLSLIEKGLIIEVGEFEGHHIYSNNLLGNQLSKALESIKDKLNSYKIEVDKNIQVILPKLSLKLNNLIELSNNLIKINFKIYETELNDLEKILRALENLMPKKTIIDQDLKFKLDSMIEAYKMYRLPLIVEKDENLQKQLVDEQRISDTFETLLSQDYLKGKIIWAIKKFGPLNIIQLEAYTNIPRSKLFILLNILRMNDEIIIKDAHEEYQVFNIPRKPSTLEKFLNTFFDNLFKFIKTLDFLKEKSKNIAEYLFEINELINKIKGFLIEINKLNIDDENFFENEFVYIFEKIQEFNDKFLSLRSKVIVGERELDFSKLVPIKITKVDENYSSLIKPEEIIGFGTIESDEKKCISCGKCERICPENAAILEKRWNLTLLFEMNDEEINLLPENKREIIFLIKKMAKKRPSEIKLPKDILGFGKSVFDPIKCIACKECLEKCPNKAIIFEEVWNIPEIIKNLSAQKIF
;
A
#
# COMPACT_ATOMS: atom_id res chain seq x y z
N MET A 1 10.02 29.31 -5.87
CA MET A 1 8.61 29.66 -5.62
C MET A 1 8.56 30.47 -4.33
N ILE A 2 7.81 31.58 -4.29
CA ILE A 2 7.62 32.34 -3.05
C ILE A 2 6.63 31.56 -2.19
N GLU A 3 7.04 31.21 -0.98
CA GLU A 3 6.22 30.45 -0.05
C GLU A 3 5.13 31.37 0.52
N ILE A 4 3.90 31.15 0.08
CA ILE A 4 2.72 31.87 0.59
C ILE A 4 2.25 31.15 1.85
N PRO A 5 2.08 31.85 2.99
CA PRO A 5 1.58 31.24 4.21
C PRO A 5 0.23 30.52 4.00
N PRO A 6 0.00 29.33 4.58
CA PRO A 6 -1.26 28.59 4.40
C PRO A 6 -2.52 29.40 4.74
N LYS A 7 -2.42 30.28 5.76
CA LYS A 7 -3.51 31.21 6.15
C LYS A 7 -3.82 32.25 5.05
N ARG A 8 -2.80 32.69 4.31
CA ARG A 8 -2.93 33.60 3.17
C ARG A 8 -3.39 32.88 1.90
N LYS A 9 -3.06 31.59 1.73
CA LYS A 9 -3.46 30.79 0.56
C LYS A 9 -4.99 30.74 0.36
N LYS A 10 -5.74 30.38 1.41
CA LYS A 10 -7.22 30.35 1.37
C LYS A 10 -7.83 31.72 1.06
N LEU A 11 -7.17 32.78 1.52
CA LEU A 11 -7.59 34.14 1.27
C LEU A 11 -7.38 34.54 -0.19
N TYR A 12 -6.24 34.18 -0.79
CA TYR A 12 -6.02 34.38 -2.22
C TYR A 12 -6.98 33.56 -3.06
N GLU A 13 -7.25 32.31 -2.70
CA GLU A 13 -8.28 31.49 -3.34
C GLU A 13 -9.66 32.17 -3.28
N PHE A 14 -10.01 32.79 -2.16
CA PHE A 14 -11.24 33.58 -2.02
C PHE A 14 -11.24 34.85 -2.88
N ILE A 15 -10.13 35.59 -2.96
CA ILE A 15 -9.99 36.76 -3.84
C ILE A 15 -10.17 36.33 -5.29
N PHE A 16 -9.49 35.27 -5.71
CA PHE A 16 -9.61 34.73 -7.07
C PHE A 16 -11.06 34.34 -7.35
N LYS A 17 -11.74 33.71 -6.40
CA LYS A 17 -13.16 33.33 -6.51
C LYS A 17 -14.11 34.54 -6.57
N ILE A 18 -13.83 35.63 -5.85
CA ILE A 18 -14.61 36.88 -5.94
C ILE A 18 -14.36 37.59 -7.27
N MET A 19 -13.10 37.64 -7.72
CA MET A 19 -12.71 38.25 -8.99
C MET A 19 -13.35 37.52 -10.19
N ASP A 20 -13.72 36.24 -10.01
CA ASP A 20 -14.45 35.41 -10.98
C ASP A 20 -16.00 35.55 -10.93
N LEU A 21 -16.58 36.40 -10.08
CA LEU A 21 -18.04 36.49 -9.94
C LEU A 21 -18.62 37.81 -10.45
N LYS A 22 -18.93 37.82 -11.75
CA LYS A 22 -20.21 38.32 -12.28
C LYS A 22 -20.47 37.70 -13.66
N LYS A 23 -21.46 36.79 -13.71
CA LYS A 23 -22.15 36.19 -14.87
C LYS A 23 -21.34 36.10 -16.17
N ALA A 24 -20.84 34.91 -16.48
CA ALA A 24 -20.56 34.52 -17.85
C ALA A 24 -21.89 34.25 -18.56
N ASP A 25 -22.05 34.79 -19.77
CA ASP A 25 -23.16 34.47 -20.67
C ASP A 25 -23.21 32.96 -20.92
N GLU A 26 -24.42 32.38 -20.90
CA GLU A 26 -24.68 30.94 -21.07
C GLU A 26 -24.10 30.39 -22.39
N GLU A 27 -23.91 31.24 -23.41
CA GLU A 27 -23.30 30.91 -24.70
C GLU A 27 -21.79 30.58 -24.61
N LYS A 28 -21.08 31.05 -23.57
CA LYS A 28 -19.65 30.74 -23.35
C LYS A 28 -19.41 29.45 -22.58
N LEU A 29 -20.45 28.88 -21.97
CA LEU A 29 -20.37 27.61 -21.24
C LEU A 29 -20.35 26.41 -22.20
N GLU A 30 -21.14 26.44 -23.27
CA GLU A 30 -21.16 25.37 -24.29
C GLU A 30 -19.81 25.27 -25.02
N ILE A 31 -19.24 26.41 -25.45
CA ILE A 31 -17.90 26.46 -26.07
C ILE A 31 -16.83 25.93 -25.10
N ARG A 32 -16.95 26.18 -23.80
CA ARG A 32 -16.01 25.65 -22.79
C ARG A 32 -16.15 24.13 -22.61
N ILE A 33 -17.37 23.61 -22.65
CA ILE A 33 -17.64 22.16 -22.57
C ILE A 33 -17.10 21.46 -23.82
N GLU A 34 -17.33 21.99 -25.01
CA GLU A 34 -16.81 21.43 -26.27
C GLU A 34 -15.28 21.38 -26.30
N ASN A 35 -14.63 22.48 -25.90
CA ASN A 35 -13.17 22.56 -25.80
C ASN A 35 -12.58 21.59 -24.75
N LEU A 36 -13.28 21.39 -23.63
CA LEU A 36 -12.89 20.40 -22.61
C LEU A 36 -13.06 18.97 -23.13
N ASN A 37 -14.13 18.68 -23.86
CA ASN A 37 -14.37 17.37 -24.47
C ASN A 37 -13.31 17.05 -25.55
N GLU A 38 -12.91 18.03 -26.37
CA GLU A 38 -11.81 17.86 -27.33
C GLU A 38 -10.50 17.55 -26.59
N PHE A 39 -10.23 18.26 -25.49
CA PHE A 39 -9.03 18.02 -24.67
C PHE A 39 -9.06 16.66 -23.97
N GLU A 40 -10.23 16.21 -23.54
CA GLU A 40 -10.43 14.87 -23.00
C GLU A 40 -10.13 13.79 -24.03
N LEU A 41 -10.61 13.96 -25.26
CA LEU A 41 -10.30 13.06 -26.36
C LEU A 41 -8.80 13.03 -26.65
N LEU A 42 -8.13 14.19 -26.66
CA LEU A 42 -6.68 14.29 -26.88
C LEU A 42 -5.87 13.63 -25.76
N THR A 43 -6.27 13.86 -24.51
CA THR A 43 -5.65 13.25 -23.33
C THR A 43 -5.80 11.73 -23.38
N THR A 44 -6.99 11.24 -23.76
CA THR A 44 -7.29 9.81 -23.88
C THR A 44 -6.47 9.16 -24.98
N ASN A 45 -6.43 9.77 -26.17
CA ASN A 45 -5.63 9.29 -27.30
C ASN A 45 -4.12 9.26 -26.94
N LEU A 46 -3.62 10.30 -26.28
CA LEU A 46 -2.23 10.35 -25.83
C LEU A 46 -1.95 9.27 -24.78
N LEU A 47 -2.88 9.02 -23.85
CA LEU A 47 -2.76 7.96 -22.85
C LEU A 47 -2.68 6.58 -23.51
N GLU A 48 -3.49 6.29 -24.52
CA GLU A 48 -3.42 5.03 -25.28
C GLU A 48 -2.06 4.85 -25.95
N GLN A 49 -1.52 5.92 -26.55
CA GLN A 49 -0.20 5.91 -27.18
C GLN A 49 0.93 5.75 -26.16
N LEU A 50 0.86 6.41 -25.00
CA LEU A 50 1.86 6.25 -23.95
C LEU A 50 1.83 4.83 -23.35
N ASN A 51 0.65 4.21 -23.26
CA ASN A 51 0.53 2.81 -22.87
C ASN A 51 1.19 1.87 -23.88
N SER A 52 1.12 2.15 -25.19
CA SER A 52 1.80 1.33 -26.20
C SER A 52 3.32 1.51 -26.15
N VAL A 53 3.82 2.72 -25.87
CA VAL A 53 5.25 2.97 -25.62
C VAL A 53 5.78 2.12 -24.49
N ASN A 54 5.04 2.00 -23.39
CA ASN A 54 5.43 1.16 -22.26
C ASN A 54 5.72 -0.29 -22.69
N LYS A 55 4.84 -0.86 -23.52
CA LYS A 55 5.00 -2.21 -24.06
C LYS A 55 6.20 -2.30 -25.01
N ASN A 56 6.35 -1.32 -25.91
CA ASN A 56 7.43 -1.29 -26.89
C ASN A 56 8.81 -1.13 -26.25
N LEU A 57 8.94 -0.34 -25.18
CA LEU A 57 10.19 -0.17 -24.43
C LEU A 57 10.78 -1.49 -23.94
N ILE A 58 9.92 -2.41 -23.51
CA ILE A 58 10.34 -3.70 -22.95
C ILE A 58 10.67 -4.68 -24.06
N ILE A 59 9.84 -4.73 -25.12
CA ILE A 59 10.15 -5.50 -26.32
C ILE A 59 11.50 -5.06 -26.88
N LYS A 60 11.77 -3.75 -26.91
CA LYS A 60 13.06 -3.23 -27.36
C LYS A 60 14.19 -3.65 -26.46
N LEU A 61 14.02 -3.59 -25.13
CA LEU A 61 15.03 -4.08 -24.19
C LEU A 61 15.33 -5.57 -24.42
N GLU A 62 14.31 -6.39 -24.66
CA GLU A 62 14.46 -7.81 -25.03
C GLU A 62 15.25 -7.98 -26.32
N GLU A 63 14.93 -7.23 -27.38
CA GLU A 63 15.66 -7.25 -28.65
C GLU A 63 17.15 -6.88 -28.46
N ILE A 64 17.43 -5.82 -27.70
CA ILE A 64 18.79 -5.35 -27.42
C ILE A 64 19.56 -6.43 -26.65
N ASP A 65 18.95 -6.99 -25.60
CA ASP A 65 19.57 -8.04 -24.81
C ASP A 65 19.79 -9.33 -25.62
N ASN A 66 18.85 -9.70 -26.50
CA ASN A 66 19.01 -10.84 -27.40
C ASN A 66 20.17 -10.63 -28.39
N LYS A 67 20.32 -9.41 -28.93
CA LYS A 67 21.39 -9.06 -29.88
C LYS A 67 22.76 -8.97 -29.21
N LYS A 68 22.88 -8.25 -28.08
CA LYS A 68 24.17 -7.95 -27.43
C LYS A 68 24.50 -8.83 -26.24
N ASN A 69 23.59 -9.72 -25.83
CA ASN A 69 23.70 -10.50 -24.61
C ASN A 69 24.02 -9.61 -23.38
N LEU A 70 23.41 -8.43 -23.31
CA LEU A 70 23.67 -7.43 -22.27
C LEU A 70 23.60 -8.07 -20.88
N ILE A 71 22.47 -8.68 -20.56
CA ILE A 71 22.20 -9.25 -19.24
C ILE A 71 23.21 -10.35 -18.89
N LYS A 72 23.79 -11.08 -19.87
CA LYS A 72 24.84 -12.08 -19.61
C LYS A 72 26.18 -11.47 -19.21
N LYS A 73 26.43 -10.20 -19.53
CA LYS A 73 27.68 -9.50 -19.16
C LYS A 73 27.63 -8.92 -17.73
N ILE A 74 26.50 -9.06 -17.03
CA ILE A 74 26.32 -8.59 -15.66
C ILE A 74 26.55 -9.76 -14.71
N ASP A 75 27.70 -9.75 -14.05
CA ASP A 75 28.04 -10.77 -13.05
C ASP A 75 27.41 -10.50 -11.66
N ASN A 76 26.74 -9.36 -11.49
CA ASN A 76 26.25 -8.91 -10.18
C ASN A 76 24.81 -9.36 -9.91
N LEU A 77 24.64 -10.39 -9.06
CA LEU A 77 23.32 -10.86 -8.62
C LEU A 77 22.54 -9.83 -7.79
N GLU A 78 23.23 -8.93 -7.08
CA GLU A 78 22.58 -7.87 -6.29
C GLU A 78 21.82 -6.89 -7.17
N PHE A 79 22.39 -6.57 -8.33
CA PHE A 79 21.78 -5.70 -9.33
C PHE A 79 20.40 -6.24 -9.76
N PHE A 80 20.33 -7.54 -10.07
CA PHE A 80 19.09 -8.20 -10.43
C PHE A 80 18.07 -8.21 -9.30
N ARG A 81 18.50 -8.49 -8.06
CA ARG A 81 17.62 -8.46 -6.88
C ARG A 81 17.09 -7.07 -6.57
N GLN A 82 17.86 -6.02 -6.84
CA GLN A 82 17.39 -4.65 -6.66
C GLN A 82 16.25 -4.35 -7.62
N ILE A 83 16.43 -4.65 -8.91
CA ILE A 83 15.38 -4.49 -9.92
C ILE A 83 14.17 -5.38 -9.60
N GLU A 84 14.39 -6.62 -9.17
CA GLU A 84 13.33 -7.54 -8.76
C GLU A 84 12.54 -6.99 -7.56
N LYS A 85 13.21 -6.44 -6.54
CA LYS A 85 12.57 -5.83 -5.37
C LYS A 85 11.72 -4.63 -5.79
N GLU A 86 12.23 -3.81 -6.70
CA GLU A 86 11.47 -2.70 -7.24
C GLU A 86 10.25 -3.20 -8.02
N LEU A 87 10.41 -4.14 -8.96
CA LEU A 87 9.29 -4.76 -9.70
C LEU A 87 8.27 -5.43 -8.77
N SER A 88 8.72 -6.05 -7.69
CA SER A 88 7.88 -6.78 -6.73
C SER A 88 7.06 -5.87 -5.83
N ASN A 89 7.39 -4.58 -5.75
CA ASN A 89 6.66 -3.62 -4.93
C ASN A 89 5.19 -3.52 -5.40
N GLU A 90 4.24 -3.92 -4.55
CA GLU A 90 2.80 -3.99 -4.87
C GLU A 90 2.19 -2.66 -5.33
N LYS A 91 2.87 -1.54 -5.08
CA LYS A 91 2.43 -0.19 -5.46
C LYS A 91 2.77 0.19 -6.91
N LEU A 92 3.45 -0.67 -7.65
CA LEU A 92 3.75 -0.40 -9.06
C LEU A 92 2.60 -0.92 -9.94
N PRO A 93 1.89 -0.04 -10.65
CA PRO A 93 0.75 -0.38 -11.49
C PRO A 93 1.22 -0.90 -12.85
N ILE A 94 1.98 -1.97 -12.80
CA ILE A 94 2.51 -2.64 -13.98
C ILE A 94 1.51 -3.73 -14.36
N ASP A 95 1.18 -3.82 -15.65
CA ASP A 95 0.45 -4.95 -16.21
C ASP A 95 1.11 -6.26 -15.75
N VAL A 96 0.32 -7.19 -15.22
CA VAL A 96 0.79 -8.46 -14.66
C VAL A 96 1.61 -9.22 -15.70
N GLU A 97 1.19 -9.20 -16.97
CA GLU A 97 1.90 -9.86 -18.07
C GLU A 97 3.29 -9.25 -18.29
N LEU A 98 3.37 -7.92 -18.22
CA LEU A 98 4.58 -7.15 -18.45
C LEU A 98 5.57 -7.30 -17.29
N LYS A 99 5.06 -7.32 -16.05
CA LYS A 99 5.84 -7.66 -14.85
C LYS A 99 6.37 -9.10 -14.92
N VAL A 100 5.55 -10.05 -15.36
CA VAL A 100 5.95 -11.45 -15.57
C VAL A 100 7.02 -11.57 -16.65
N ASN A 101 6.93 -10.82 -17.75
CA ASN A 101 7.93 -10.88 -18.82
C ASN A 101 9.29 -10.31 -18.39
N ILE A 102 9.30 -9.14 -17.71
CA ILE A 102 10.54 -8.60 -17.15
C ILE A 102 11.13 -9.57 -16.12
N LEU A 103 10.31 -10.09 -15.20
CA LEU A 103 10.77 -11.08 -14.23
C LEU A 103 11.31 -12.34 -14.91
N LYS A 104 10.63 -12.88 -15.93
CA LYS A 104 11.11 -14.04 -16.70
C LYS A 104 12.46 -13.77 -17.35
N ILE A 105 12.70 -12.59 -17.94
CA ILE A 105 14.01 -12.25 -18.53
C ILE A 105 15.10 -12.22 -17.47
N LEU A 106 14.82 -11.60 -16.32
CA LEU A 106 15.75 -11.52 -15.20
C LEU A 106 15.97 -12.91 -14.56
N GLU A 107 14.93 -13.74 -14.45
CA GLU A 107 14.94 -15.08 -13.86
C GLU A 107 15.65 -16.12 -14.72
N THR A 108 15.31 -16.20 -16.02
CA THR A 108 15.88 -17.17 -16.97
C THR A 108 17.40 -17.00 -17.09
N LYS A 109 17.92 -15.81 -16.75
CA LYS A 109 19.36 -15.49 -16.80
C LYS A 109 20.02 -15.41 -15.42
N ALA A 110 19.32 -15.00 -14.36
CA ALA A 110 19.79 -15.25 -12.99
C ALA A 110 20.05 -16.76 -12.78
N GLN A 111 19.16 -17.61 -13.32
CA GLN A 111 19.38 -19.06 -13.40
C GLN A 111 20.63 -19.42 -14.20
N LYS A 112 20.94 -18.80 -15.34
CA LYS A 112 22.17 -19.09 -16.12
C LYS A 112 23.48 -18.61 -15.46
N VAL A 113 23.45 -17.52 -14.70
CA VAL A 113 24.59 -17.06 -13.88
C VAL A 113 24.81 -18.02 -12.70
N ILE A 114 23.71 -18.57 -12.14
CA ILE A 114 23.71 -19.56 -11.06
C ILE A 114 24.03 -20.97 -11.58
N GLU A 115 23.73 -21.31 -12.84
CA GLU A 115 24.02 -22.61 -13.47
C GLU A 115 25.52 -22.92 -13.61
N LYS A 116 26.42 -21.93 -13.48
CA LYS A 116 27.86 -22.17 -13.30
C LYS A 116 28.24 -22.66 -11.90
N GLY A 117 27.29 -22.76 -10.97
CA GLY A 117 27.51 -23.31 -9.64
C GLY A 117 26.23 -23.43 -8.82
N GLU A 118 25.58 -24.59 -8.96
CA GLU A 118 24.50 -25.16 -8.12
C GLU A 118 23.05 -24.75 -8.42
N VAL A 119 22.37 -25.72 -9.02
CA VAL A 119 20.92 -25.90 -9.16
C VAL A 119 20.27 -26.08 -7.77
N SER A 120 19.17 -25.36 -7.50
CA SER A 120 17.91 -25.92 -6.92
C SER A 120 16.99 -24.90 -6.24
N ILE A 121 17.44 -23.67 -5.93
CA ILE A 121 16.66 -22.77 -5.06
C ILE A 121 15.63 -21.91 -5.83
N PHE A 122 15.85 -21.62 -7.13
CA PHE A 122 14.99 -20.69 -7.87
C PHE A 122 13.99 -21.34 -8.84
N SER A 123 14.30 -22.49 -9.45
CA SER A 123 13.31 -23.23 -10.27
C SER A 123 12.12 -23.69 -9.42
N SER A 124 12.37 -24.04 -8.16
CA SER A 124 11.30 -24.40 -7.23
C SER A 124 10.33 -23.25 -6.99
N LYS A 125 10.78 -21.98 -6.90
CA LYS A 125 9.92 -20.80 -6.63
C LYS A 125 8.88 -20.51 -7.71
N VAL A 126 9.25 -20.57 -8.98
CA VAL A 126 8.29 -20.40 -10.09
C VAL A 126 7.29 -21.54 -10.08
N THR A 127 7.75 -22.77 -9.90
CA THR A 127 6.87 -23.93 -9.77
C THR A 127 6.00 -23.87 -8.50
N TYR A 128 6.46 -23.25 -7.41
CA TYR A 128 5.63 -22.96 -6.23
C TYR A 128 4.49 -22.01 -6.59
N LEU A 129 4.79 -20.90 -7.27
CA LEU A 129 3.79 -19.92 -7.68
C LEU A 129 2.78 -20.53 -8.64
N GLU A 130 3.23 -21.27 -9.67
CA GLU A 130 2.36 -21.96 -10.63
C GLU A 130 1.42 -22.96 -9.94
N ASN A 131 1.93 -23.75 -8.99
CA ASN A 131 1.13 -24.68 -8.22
C ASN A 131 0.15 -23.95 -7.29
N LEU A 132 0.53 -22.83 -6.67
CA LEU A 132 -0.36 -22.04 -5.82
C LEU A 132 -1.47 -21.34 -6.62
N THR A 133 -1.17 -20.88 -7.84
CA THR A 133 -2.19 -20.36 -8.76
C THR A 133 -3.13 -21.47 -9.23
N ALA A 134 -2.61 -22.66 -9.53
CA ALA A 134 -3.43 -23.81 -9.89
C ALA A 134 -4.37 -24.23 -8.75
N ILE A 135 -3.90 -24.15 -7.49
CA ILE A 135 -4.76 -24.34 -6.31
C ILE A 135 -5.87 -23.28 -6.30
N ASP A 136 -5.55 -22.01 -6.52
CA ASP A 136 -6.56 -20.94 -6.55
C ASP A 136 -7.65 -21.19 -7.60
N ASP A 137 -7.24 -21.60 -8.81
CA ASP A 137 -8.15 -21.91 -9.91
C ASP A 137 -9.08 -23.06 -9.56
N ILE A 138 -8.56 -24.15 -8.98
CA ILE A 138 -9.39 -25.29 -8.57
C ILE A 138 -10.33 -24.90 -7.42
N LEU A 139 -9.89 -24.08 -6.47
CA LEU A 139 -10.78 -23.56 -5.42
C LEU A 139 -11.91 -22.71 -6.00
N ASN A 140 -11.64 -21.90 -7.03
CA ASN A 140 -12.67 -21.13 -7.74
C ASN A 140 -13.64 -22.04 -8.49
N GLN A 141 -13.17 -23.13 -9.10
CA GLN A 141 -14.02 -24.13 -9.75
C GLN A 141 -14.92 -24.88 -8.74
N LEU A 142 -14.35 -25.30 -7.61
CA LEU A 142 -15.10 -25.90 -6.51
C LEU A 142 -16.18 -24.95 -6.00
N LYS A 143 -15.85 -23.66 -5.83
CA LYS A 143 -16.83 -22.63 -5.44
C LYS A 143 -18.00 -22.58 -6.42
N ALA A 144 -17.72 -22.48 -7.71
CA ALA A 144 -18.76 -22.42 -8.73
C ALA A 144 -19.66 -23.68 -8.75
N LYS A 145 -19.09 -24.87 -8.48
CA LYS A 145 -19.88 -26.10 -8.34
C LYS A 145 -20.75 -26.09 -7.08
N ILE A 146 -20.21 -25.66 -5.95
CA ILE A 146 -20.95 -25.53 -4.68
C ILE A 146 -22.10 -24.53 -4.83
N ASP A 147 -21.84 -23.36 -5.42
CA ASP A 147 -22.85 -22.32 -5.64
C ASP A 147 -24.01 -22.84 -6.51
N LYS A 148 -23.71 -23.58 -7.60
CA LYS A 148 -24.74 -24.24 -8.43
C LYS A 148 -25.55 -25.27 -7.65
N GLU A 149 -24.90 -26.05 -6.79
CA GLU A 149 -25.59 -27.04 -5.96
C GLU A 149 -26.47 -26.37 -4.90
N ILE A 150 -26.03 -25.24 -4.32
CA ILE A 150 -26.85 -24.41 -3.42
C ILE A 150 -28.10 -23.90 -4.15
N GLU A 151 -27.97 -23.38 -5.38
CA GLU A 151 -29.11 -22.95 -6.18
C GLU A 151 -30.06 -24.10 -6.51
N PHE A 152 -29.53 -25.25 -6.90
CA PHE A 152 -30.33 -26.45 -7.16
C PHE A 152 -31.08 -26.92 -5.91
N GLN A 153 -30.44 -26.87 -4.73
CA GLN A 153 -31.07 -27.20 -3.47
C GLN A 153 -32.17 -26.20 -3.10
N LYS A 154 -31.96 -24.90 -3.33
CA LYS A 154 -32.99 -23.87 -3.13
C LYS A 154 -34.27 -24.15 -3.94
N LEU A 155 -34.14 -24.64 -5.16
CA LEU A 155 -35.30 -25.05 -5.97
C LEU A 155 -36.05 -26.25 -5.38
N ASN A 156 -35.36 -27.15 -4.66
CA ASN A 156 -35.98 -28.30 -3.99
C ASN A 156 -36.59 -27.95 -2.62
N ILE A 157 -36.28 -26.78 -2.03
CA ILE A 157 -36.84 -26.35 -0.75
C ILE A 157 -38.37 -26.27 -0.82
N SER A 158 -38.94 -25.72 -1.88
CA SER A 158 -40.41 -25.60 -2.03
C SER A 158 -41.12 -26.95 -1.94
N LYS A 159 -40.61 -27.96 -2.64
CA LYS A 159 -41.11 -29.33 -2.59
C LYS A 159 -40.95 -29.96 -1.20
N ASN A 160 -39.85 -29.66 -0.51
CA ASN A 160 -39.63 -30.12 0.86
C ASN A 160 -40.56 -29.42 1.86
N GLU A 161 -40.94 -28.16 1.64
CA GLU A 161 -41.92 -27.45 2.46
C GLU A 161 -43.33 -28.02 2.31
N GLU A 162 -43.75 -28.38 1.09
CA GLU A 162 -45.02 -29.08 0.87
C GLU A 162 -45.06 -30.42 1.61
N ASN A 163 -43.99 -31.22 1.50
CA ASN A 163 -43.85 -32.48 2.21
C ASN A 163 -43.87 -32.28 3.74
N LEU A 164 -43.11 -31.30 4.25
CA LEU A 164 -43.10 -30.97 5.68
C LEU A 164 -44.50 -30.61 6.17
N THR A 165 -45.25 -29.83 5.39
CA THR A 165 -46.63 -29.44 5.71
C THR A 165 -47.54 -30.67 5.83
N GLN A 166 -47.40 -31.64 4.92
CA GLN A 166 -48.14 -32.91 4.98
C GLN A 166 -47.77 -33.72 6.23
N ILE A 167 -46.46 -33.84 6.53
CA ILE A 167 -45.95 -34.55 7.70
C ILE A 167 -46.49 -33.91 8.99
N MET A 168 -46.42 -32.59 9.09
CA MET A 168 -46.89 -31.83 10.25
C MET A 168 -48.40 -31.92 10.43
N ASN A 169 -49.18 -31.94 9.35
CA ASN A 169 -50.63 -32.15 9.42
C ASN A 169 -50.98 -33.52 10.01
N LEU A 170 -50.26 -34.58 9.61
CA LEU A 170 -50.45 -35.91 10.18
C LEU A 170 -49.97 -35.98 11.63
N PHE A 171 -48.83 -35.36 11.95
CA PHE A 171 -48.32 -35.31 13.32
C PHE A 171 -49.27 -34.57 14.26
N ASN A 172 -49.83 -33.43 13.87
CA ASN A 172 -50.74 -32.66 14.70
C ASN A 172 -52.03 -33.44 15.00
N LYS A 173 -52.55 -34.19 14.03
CA LYS A 173 -53.66 -35.14 14.25
C LYS A 173 -53.28 -36.23 15.26
N LEU A 174 -52.07 -36.77 15.18
CA LEU A 174 -51.56 -37.78 16.11
C LEU A 174 -51.31 -37.24 17.51
N ASP A 175 -50.80 -36.02 17.65
CA ASP A 175 -50.44 -35.45 18.95
C ASP A 175 -51.69 -35.17 19.80
N ALA A 176 -52.82 -34.85 19.15
CA ALA A 176 -54.12 -34.65 19.77
C ALA A 176 -54.78 -35.93 20.31
N ILE A 177 -54.34 -37.11 19.86
CA ILE A 177 -54.89 -38.40 20.26
C ILE A 177 -54.00 -39.01 21.36
N ASN A 178 -54.61 -39.48 22.44
CA ASN A 178 -53.88 -40.19 23.51
C ASN A 178 -54.09 -41.71 23.47
N ASN A 179 -55.12 -42.18 22.77
CA ASN A 179 -55.48 -43.58 22.64
C ASN A 179 -54.81 -44.23 21.41
N PHE A 180 -54.14 -45.37 21.60
CA PHE A 180 -53.41 -46.04 20.53
C PHE A 180 -54.32 -46.56 19.40
N ASN A 181 -55.53 -47.03 19.70
CA ASN A 181 -56.45 -47.54 18.68
C ASN A 181 -56.93 -46.43 17.75
N GLU A 182 -57.30 -45.29 18.33
CA GLU A 182 -57.71 -44.10 17.57
C GLU A 182 -56.56 -43.57 16.71
N ALA A 183 -55.32 -43.64 17.21
CA ALA A 183 -54.13 -43.20 16.48
C ALA A 183 -53.69 -44.18 15.37
N SER A 184 -54.01 -45.47 15.49
CA SER A 184 -53.49 -46.55 14.63
C SER A 184 -53.67 -46.34 13.12
N PRO A 185 -54.81 -45.83 12.60
CA PRO A 185 -54.99 -45.54 11.17
C PRO A 185 -54.05 -44.42 10.70
N ILE A 186 -53.97 -43.33 11.48
CA ILE A 186 -53.13 -42.18 11.16
C ILE A 186 -51.65 -42.55 11.28
N LEU A 187 -51.29 -43.42 12.22
CA LEU A 187 -49.92 -43.94 12.35
C LEU A 187 -49.50 -44.76 11.12
N LYS A 188 -50.43 -45.53 10.54
CA LYS A 188 -50.17 -46.25 9.30
C LYS A 188 -49.89 -45.26 8.16
N GLU A 189 -50.71 -44.22 8.04
CA GLU A 189 -50.55 -43.17 7.03
C GLU A 189 -49.23 -42.39 7.21
N TYR A 190 -48.93 -41.97 8.45
CA TYR A 190 -47.70 -41.29 8.80
C TYR A 190 -46.46 -42.12 8.47
N THR A 191 -46.45 -43.40 8.83
CA THR A 191 -45.31 -44.29 8.57
C THR A 191 -45.11 -44.60 7.09
N THR A 192 -46.19 -44.62 6.29
CA THR A 192 -46.09 -44.72 4.83
C THR A 192 -45.58 -43.44 4.17
N SER A 193 -46.04 -42.27 4.63
CA SER A 193 -45.69 -40.99 4.02
C SER A 193 -44.29 -40.50 4.40
N PHE A 194 -43.80 -40.86 5.61
CA PHE A 194 -42.59 -40.27 6.17
C PHE A 194 -41.35 -41.18 6.17
N TYR A 195 -41.49 -42.45 5.76
CA TYR A 195 -40.41 -43.43 5.56
C TYR A 195 -39.31 -43.48 6.65
N SER A 196 -39.66 -43.23 7.92
CA SER A 196 -38.74 -43.44 9.05
C SER A 196 -38.68 -44.93 9.41
N LYS A 197 -37.62 -45.63 8.99
CA LYS A 197 -37.43 -47.07 9.27
C LYS A 197 -37.63 -47.41 10.75
N ASN A 198 -37.10 -46.60 11.66
CA ASN A 198 -37.20 -46.83 13.09
C ASN A 198 -38.63 -46.65 13.60
N SER A 199 -39.29 -45.55 13.23
CA SER A 199 -40.67 -45.29 13.65
C SER A 199 -41.65 -46.34 13.10
N SER A 200 -41.46 -46.75 11.85
CA SER A 200 -42.23 -47.82 11.21
C SER A 200 -42.01 -49.18 11.90
N TYR A 201 -40.77 -49.47 12.31
CA TYR A 201 -40.44 -50.69 13.06
C TYR A 201 -41.11 -50.70 14.44
N ILE A 202 -40.98 -49.61 15.23
CA ILE A 202 -41.58 -49.51 16.56
C ILE A 202 -43.10 -49.58 16.47
N TYR A 203 -43.72 -48.88 15.51
CA TYR A 203 -45.16 -48.96 15.26
C TYR A 203 -45.59 -50.39 14.93
N SER A 204 -44.85 -51.09 14.06
CA SER A 204 -45.16 -52.47 13.67
C SER A 204 -45.08 -53.43 14.87
N GLN A 205 -44.08 -53.26 15.74
CA GLN A 205 -43.92 -54.07 16.95
C GLN A 205 -45.03 -53.79 17.97
N LEU A 206 -45.37 -52.52 18.18
CA LEU A 206 -46.44 -52.10 19.08
C LEU A 206 -47.79 -52.65 18.59
N LYS A 207 -48.10 -52.47 17.31
CA LYS A 207 -49.33 -52.97 16.66
C LYS A 207 -49.44 -54.48 16.74
N LYS A 208 -48.35 -55.23 16.50
CA LYS A 208 -48.32 -56.69 16.60
C LYS A 208 -48.53 -57.17 18.03
N SER A 209 -47.89 -56.51 18.99
CA SER A 209 -48.02 -56.85 20.42
C SER A 209 -49.42 -56.58 20.93
N TYR A 210 -50.02 -55.46 20.51
CA TYR A 210 -51.39 -55.10 20.81
C TYR A 210 -52.40 -56.08 20.20
N LYS A 211 -52.30 -56.36 18.89
CA LYS A 211 -53.20 -57.31 18.19
C LYS A 211 -53.15 -58.73 18.76
N ASN A 212 -52.00 -59.15 19.28
CA ASN A 212 -51.81 -60.47 19.89
C ASN A 212 -52.14 -60.49 21.40
N ASN A 213 -52.78 -59.43 21.93
CA ASN A 213 -53.12 -59.28 23.35
C ASN A 213 -51.94 -59.45 24.32
N LYS A 214 -50.70 -59.17 23.86
CA LYS A 214 -49.49 -59.22 24.72
C LYS A 214 -49.38 -58.01 25.64
N ILE A 215 -50.04 -56.91 25.28
CA ILE A 215 -50.13 -55.68 26.05
C ILE A 215 -51.59 -55.22 26.06
N ASN A 216 -52.04 -54.64 27.17
CA ASN A 216 -53.39 -54.07 27.30
C ASN A 216 -53.45 -52.62 26.79
N ASP A 217 -54.65 -52.06 26.69
CA ASP A 217 -54.90 -50.69 26.20
C ASP A 217 -54.05 -49.65 26.96
N LYS A 218 -54.10 -49.68 28.29
CA LYS A 218 -53.34 -48.74 29.14
C LYS A 218 -51.83 -48.80 28.86
N ARG A 219 -51.27 -49.99 28.66
CA ARG A 219 -49.83 -50.14 28.34
C ARG A 219 -49.53 -49.68 26.90
N ALA A 220 -50.42 -49.95 25.95
CA ALA A 220 -50.28 -49.47 24.58
C ALA A 220 -50.30 -47.94 24.51
N ASP A 221 -51.22 -47.28 25.23
CA ASP A 221 -51.31 -45.83 25.33
C ASP A 221 -50.04 -45.22 25.96
N ILE A 222 -49.50 -45.84 27.02
CA ILE A 222 -48.25 -45.41 27.63
C ILE A 222 -47.08 -45.51 26.64
N LEU A 223 -46.94 -46.64 25.94
CA LEU A 223 -45.86 -46.82 24.96
C LEU A 223 -46.03 -45.88 23.76
N PHE A 224 -47.26 -45.65 23.31
CA PHE A 224 -47.55 -44.70 22.25
C PHE A 224 -47.13 -43.28 22.63
N ASN A 225 -47.57 -42.79 23.78
CA ASN A 225 -47.30 -41.42 24.22
C ASN A 225 -45.84 -41.21 24.64
N ASN A 226 -45.21 -42.19 25.30
CA ASN A 226 -43.88 -42.02 25.89
C ASN A 226 -42.74 -42.53 25.00
N GLN A 227 -43.00 -43.38 24.02
CA GLN A 227 -41.97 -43.89 23.11
C GLN A 227 -42.23 -43.51 21.67
N LEU A 228 -43.44 -43.72 21.15
CA LEU A 228 -43.71 -43.51 19.73
C LEU A 228 -43.74 -42.02 19.36
N LYS A 229 -44.47 -41.19 20.12
CA LYS A 229 -44.56 -39.74 19.88
C LYS A 229 -43.19 -39.04 19.90
N PRO A 230 -42.30 -39.25 20.89
CA PRO A 230 -40.96 -38.68 20.88
C PRO A 230 -40.11 -39.11 19.66
N ASN A 231 -40.19 -40.38 19.25
CA ASN A 231 -39.47 -40.86 18.06
C ASN A 231 -39.98 -40.21 16.77
N PHE A 232 -41.25 -39.81 16.69
CA PHE A 232 -41.74 -39.04 15.55
C PHE A 232 -41.16 -37.63 15.50
N ILE A 233 -41.02 -36.96 16.66
CA ILE A 233 -40.36 -35.65 16.75
C ILE A 233 -38.89 -35.77 16.32
N GLU A 234 -38.18 -36.80 16.80
CA GLU A 234 -36.82 -37.09 16.34
C GLU A 234 -36.74 -37.28 14.83
N ALA A 235 -37.68 -38.03 14.25
CA ALA A 235 -37.72 -38.24 12.82
C ALA A 235 -38.03 -36.94 12.05
N ILE A 236 -38.89 -36.06 12.57
CA ILE A 236 -39.14 -34.71 12.04
C ILE A 236 -37.87 -33.87 12.08
N ILE A 237 -37.13 -33.87 13.19
CA ILE A 237 -35.85 -33.15 13.31
C ILE A 237 -34.85 -33.67 12.28
N LEU A 238 -34.69 -34.99 12.15
CA LEU A 238 -33.82 -35.58 11.13
C LEU A 238 -34.25 -35.20 9.71
N TYR A 239 -35.56 -35.14 9.44
CA TYR A 239 -36.09 -34.66 8.17
C TYR A 239 -35.74 -33.19 7.92
N LEU A 240 -35.91 -32.32 8.92
CA LEU A 240 -35.55 -30.91 8.82
C LEU A 240 -34.07 -30.76 8.46
N LEU A 241 -33.20 -31.38 9.26
CA LEU A 241 -31.76 -31.30 9.06
C LEU A 241 -31.30 -31.89 7.72
N SER A 242 -31.99 -32.92 7.22
CA SER A 242 -31.63 -33.58 5.95
C SER A 242 -32.17 -32.86 4.71
N ASN A 243 -33.16 -31.97 4.85
CA ASN A 243 -33.85 -31.36 3.71
C ASN A 243 -33.82 -29.84 3.70
N PHE A 244 -33.44 -29.22 4.81
CA PHE A 244 -33.32 -27.77 4.96
C PHE A 244 -31.96 -27.32 5.53
N GLY A 245 -31.06 -28.27 5.80
CA GLY A 245 -29.70 -27.98 6.26
C GLY A 245 -29.61 -27.77 7.77
N ASN A 246 -28.50 -27.17 8.20
CA ASN A 246 -28.21 -26.96 9.62
C ASN A 246 -29.19 -25.94 10.22
N MET A 247 -29.72 -26.21 11.41
CA MET A 247 -30.75 -25.37 12.02
C MET A 247 -30.58 -25.22 13.52
N SER A 248 -30.98 -24.06 14.03
CA SER A 248 -31.21 -23.83 15.46
C SER A 248 -32.57 -24.36 15.91
N ILE A 249 -32.74 -24.53 17.22
CA ILE A 249 -34.02 -24.95 17.82
C ILE A 249 -35.14 -23.98 17.47
N ASP A 250 -34.87 -22.68 17.46
CA ASP A 250 -35.86 -21.66 17.15
C ASP A 250 -36.29 -21.71 15.68
N SER A 251 -35.34 -21.95 14.76
CA SER A 251 -35.66 -22.18 13.35
C SER A 251 -36.53 -23.42 13.15
N MET A 252 -36.22 -24.52 13.86
CA MET A 252 -37.04 -25.73 13.84
C MET A 252 -38.44 -25.48 14.43
N HIS A 253 -38.51 -24.72 15.53
CA HIS A 253 -39.77 -24.32 16.16
C HIS A 253 -40.63 -23.50 15.20
N ILE A 254 -40.07 -22.50 14.52
CA ILE A 254 -40.80 -21.67 13.56
C ILE A 254 -41.33 -22.52 12.40
N LYS A 255 -40.50 -23.42 11.85
CA LYS A 255 -40.89 -24.27 10.71
C LYS A 255 -41.93 -25.33 11.06
N THR A 256 -41.88 -25.90 12.26
CA THR A 256 -42.78 -27.02 12.65
C THR A 256 -43.90 -26.64 13.58
N LYS A 257 -43.82 -25.49 14.25
CA LYS A 257 -44.69 -25.08 15.37
C LYS A 257 -44.68 -26.04 16.56
N LEU A 258 -43.68 -26.93 16.65
CA LEU A 258 -43.51 -27.86 17.77
C LEU A 258 -42.95 -27.15 19.00
N ASN A 259 -43.41 -27.49 20.20
CA ASN A 259 -42.92 -26.90 21.44
C ASN A 259 -41.39 -27.05 21.59
N SER A 260 -40.67 -25.95 21.86
CA SER A 260 -39.19 -25.92 21.93
C SER A 260 -38.62 -26.87 22.99
N LYS A 261 -39.32 -27.10 24.11
CA LYS A 261 -38.89 -28.06 25.15
C LYS A 261 -38.91 -29.50 24.64
N ARG A 262 -39.90 -29.85 23.81
CA ARG A 262 -39.97 -31.17 23.17
C ARG A 262 -38.89 -31.33 22.09
N LEU A 263 -38.68 -30.28 21.28
CA LEU A 263 -37.59 -30.26 20.30
C LEU A 263 -36.23 -30.46 20.97
N PHE A 264 -35.96 -29.71 22.04
CA PHE A 264 -34.72 -29.83 22.81
C PHE A 264 -34.50 -31.24 23.38
N ALA A 265 -35.53 -31.83 23.99
CA ALA A 265 -35.45 -33.21 24.50
C ALA A 265 -35.15 -34.24 23.39
N SER A 266 -35.78 -34.10 22.23
CA SER A 266 -35.52 -34.96 21.08
C SER A 266 -34.14 -34.72 20.45
N LEU A 267 -33.65 -33.48 20.42
CA LEU A 267 -32.29 -33.15 19.98
C LEU A 267 -31.25 -33.82 20.87
N LEU A 268 -31.38 -33.71 22.21
CA LEU A 268 -30.49 -34.39 23.14
C LEU A 268 -30.46 -35.90 22.90
N SER A 269 -31.63 -36.52 22.71
CA SER A 269 -31.69 -37.95 22.40
C SER A 269 -31.00 -38.32 21.09
N LEU A 270 -31.12 -37.47 20.05
CA LEU A 270 -30.45 -37.67 18.77
C LEU A 270 -28.92 -37.48 18.87
N ILE A 271 -28.45 -36.55 19.71
CA ILE A 271 -27.03 -36.34 19.99
C ILE A 271 -26.45 -37.56 20.73
N GLU A 272 -27.14 -38.06 21.75
CA GLU A 272 -26.76 -39.28 22.49
C GLU A 272 -26.67 -40.50 21.56
N LYS A 273 -27.55 -40.59 20.56
CA LYS A 273 -27.53 -41.64 19.52
C LYS A 273 -26.46 -41.41 18.44
N GLY A 274 -25.76 -40.27 18.46
CA GLY A 274 -24.76 -39.90 17.47
C GLY A 274 -25.33 -39.63 16.08
N LEU A 275 -26.64 -39.40 15.96
CA LEU A 275 -27.33 -39.17 14.68
C LEU A 275 -27.24 -37.70 14.24
N ILE A 276 -27.07 -36.78 15.18
CA ILE A 276 -26.83 -35.36 14.92
C ILE A 276 -25.63 -34.89 15.73
N ILE A 277 -25.03 -33.79 15.30
CA ILE A 277 -23.94 -33.10 16.00
C ILE A 277 -24.27 -31.61 16.14
N GLU A 278 -23.76 -30.99 17.18
CA GLU A 278 -23.72 -29.54 17.30
C GLU A 278 -22.51 -29.02 16.52
N VAL A 279 -22.75 -28.08 15.58
CA VAL A 279 -21.71 -27.59 14.65
C VAL A 279 -21.16 -26.23 15.06
N GLY A 280 -21.84 -25.52 15.97
CA GLY A 280 -21.43 -24.21 16.45
C GLY A 280 -22.60 -23.39 16.98
N GLU A 281 -22.34 -22.10 17.17
CA GLU A 281 -23.28 -21.11 17.68
C GLU A 281 -23.37 -19.93 16.70
N PHE A 282 -24.59 -19.49 16.38
CA PHE A 282 -24.84 -18.33 15.53
C PHE A 282 -25.85 -17.42 16.21
N GLU A 283 -25.48 -16.16 16.40
CA GLU A 283 -26.31 -15.15 17.09
C GLU A 283 -26.79 -15.59 18.49
N GLY A 284 -26.01 -16.41 19.20
CA GLY A 284 -26.37 -16.93 20.53
C GLY A 284 -27.21 -18.20 20.51
N HIS A 285 -27.44 -18.80 19.34
CA HIS A 285 -28.21 -20.03 19.19
C HIS A 285 -27.34 -21.19 18.70
N HIS A 286 -27.41 -22.32 19.41
CA HIS A 286 -26.74 -23.56 18.99
C HIS A 286 -27.33 -24.10 17.68
N ILE A 287 -26.46 -24.44 16.74
CA ILE A 287 -26.79 -25.00 15.43
C ILE A 287 -26.51 -26.49 15.42
N TYR A 288 -27.48 -27.26 14.93
CA TYR A 288 -27.37 -28.71 14.79
C TYR A 288 -27.29 -29.13 13.32
N SER A 289 -26.55 -30.20 13.06
CA SER A 289 -26.43 -30.84 11.73
C SER A 289 -26.64 -32.35 11.83
N ASN A 290 -27.11 -32.96 10.75
CA ASN A 290 -27.23 -34.40 10.65
C ASN A 290 -25.85 -35.04 10.46
N ASN A 291 -25.40 -35.84 11.43
CA ASN A 291 -24.08 -36.47 11.43
C ASN A 291 -23.90 -37.48 10.28
N LEU A 292 -25.00 -38.11 9.82
CA LEU A 292 -24.97 -39.03 8.68
C LEU A 292 -24.69 -38.34 7.34
N LEU A 293 -24.89 -37.01 7.30
CA LEU A 293 -24.54 -36.16 6.16
C LEU A 293 -23.20 -35.45 6.39
N GLY A 294 -22.42 -35.88 7.40
CA GLY A 294 -21.11 -35.35 7.75
C GLY A 294 -20.32 -35.10 6.48
N ASN A 295 -20.17 -33.81 6.18
CA ASN A 295 -19.86 -33.31 4.87
C ASN A 295 -18.45 -33.77 4.48
N GLN A 296 -18.36 -34.89 3.74
CA GLN A 296 -17.08 -35.46 3.29
C GLN A 296 -16.23 -34.44 2.54
N LEU A 297 -16.88 -33.49 1.86
CA LEU A 297 -16.24 -32.36 1.20
C LEU A 297 -15.63 -31.40 2.23
N SER A 298 -16.32 -31.01 3.30
CA SER A 298 -15.74 -30.17 4.37
C SER A 298 -14.51 -30.82 5.00
N LYS A 299 -14.56 -32.12 5.34
CA LYS A 299 -13.43 -32.85 5.92
C LYS A 299 -12.24 -32.94 4.95
N ALA A 300 -12.51 -33.13 3.66
CA ALA A 300 -11.47 -33.12 2.64
C ALA A 300 -10.83 -31.73 2.51
N LEU A 301 -11.63 -30.67 2.53
CA LEU A 301 -11.15 -29.28 2.48
C LEU A 301 -10.37 -28.89 3.75
N GLU A 302 -10.79 -29.36 4.93
CA GLU A 302 -10.05 -29.19 6.19
C GLU A 302 -8.68 -29.87 6.13
N SER A 303 -8.61 -31.11 5.65
CA SER A 303 -7.34 -31.82 5.44
C SER A 303 -6.40 -31.08 4.47
N ILE A 304 -6.95 -30.52 3.39
CA ILE A 304 -6.21 -29.68 2.43
C ILE A 304 -5.70 -28.40 3.09
N LYS A 305 -6.54 -27.74 3.89
CA LYS A 305 -6.19 -26.53 4.64
C LYS A 305 -5.05 -26.81 5.63
N ASP A 306 -5.09 -27.92 6.34
CA ASP A 306 -4.05 -28.30 7.30
C ASP A 306 -2.70 -28.55 6.61
N LYS A 307 -2.70 -29.23 5.46
CA LYS A 307 -1.51 -29.40 4.61
C LYS A 307 -0.97 -28.06 4.09
N LEU A 308 -1.83 -27.15 3.66
CA LEU A 308 -1.39 -25.82 3.23
C LEU A 308 -0.80 -24.98 4.38
N ASN A 309 -1.38 -25.11 5.57
CA ASN A 309 -0.91 -24.40 6.76
C ASN A 309 0.45 -24.92 7.24
N SER A 310 0.76 -26.21 7.08
CA SER A 310 2.08 -26.73 7.43
C SER A 310 3.19 -26.11 6.56
N TYR A 311 2.89 -25.78 5.30
CA TYR A 311 3.83 -25.09 4.41
C TYR A 311 4.11 -23.63 4.82
N LYS A 312 3.25 -23.01 5.64
CA LYS A 312 3.44 -21.62 6.10
C LYS A 312 4.74 -21.43 6.88
N ILE A 313 5.27 -22.48 7.50
CA ILE A 313 6.46 -22.46 8.35
C ILE A 313 7.75 -22.49 7.52
N GLU A 314 7.73 -23.10 6.34
CA GLU A 314 8.95 -23.49 5.61
C GLU A 314 9.23 -22.70 4.33
N VAL A 315 8.32 -21.81 3.93
CA VAL A 315 8.37 -21.16 2.61
C VAL A 315 8.71 -19.65 2.72
N ASP A 316 9.36 -19.14 1.67
CA ASP A 316 9.81 -17.74 1.52
C ASP A 316 8.72 -16.69 1.81
N LYS A 317 9.13 -15.50 2.29
CA LYS A 317 8.26 -14.38 2.68
C LYS A 317 7.28 -13.95 1.58
N ASN A 318 7.65 -14.07 0.30
CA ASN A 318 6.76 -13.70 -0.81
C ASN A 318 5.59 -14.68 -0.95
N ILE A 319 5.79 -15.97 -0.65
CA ILE A 319 4.73 -17.00 -0.70
C ILE A 319 3.84 -16.93 0.54
N GLN A 320 4.38 -16.41 1.66
CA GLN A 320 3.58 -16.12 2.86
C GLN A 320 2.46 -15.09 2.64
N VAL A 321 2.47 -14.33 1.53
CA VAL A 321 1.38 -13.40 1.18
C VAL A 321 0.20 -14.13 0.51
N ILE A 322 0.45 -15.19 -0.25
CA ILE A 322 -0.57 -15.92 -1.01
C ILE A 322 -1.27 -16.95 -0.12
N LEU A 323 -0.52 -17.64 0.74
CA LEU A 323 -1.08 -18.68 1.63
C LEU A 323 -2.25 -18.21 2.51
N PRO A 324 -2.23 -16.99 3.13
CA PRO A 324 -3.38 -16.47 3.86
C PRO A 324 -4.62 -16.28 2.98
N LYS A 325 -4.45 -15.84 1.72
CA LYS A 325 -5.57 -15.65 0.79
C LYS A 325 -6.21 -16.99 0.42
N LEU A 326 -5.39 -18.00 0.13
CA LEU A 326 -5.87 -19.37 -0.14
C LEU A 326 -6.55 -19.98 1.08
N SER A 327 -5.98 -19.79 2.27
CA SER A 327 -6.56 -20.25 3.54
C SER A 327 -7.92 -19.60 3.80
N LEU A 328 -8.07 -18.29 3.53
CA LEU A 328 -9.34 -17.59 3.63
C LEU A 328 -10.37 -18.15 2.63
N LYS A 329 -9.99 -18.38 1.36
CA LYS A 329 -10.86 -19.00 0.37
C LYS A 329 -11.30 -20.41 0.79
N LEU A 330 -10.39 -21.22 1.33
CA LEU A 330 -10.69 -22.54 1.87
C LEU A 330 -11.66 -22.47 3.03
N ASN A 331 -11.50 -21.52 3.96
CA ASN A 331 -12.46 -21.33 5.05
C ASN A 331 -13.86 -21.00 4.52
N ASN A 332 -13.95 -20.09 3.55
CA ASN A 332 -15.21 -19.74 2.93
C ASN A 332 -15.84 -20.96 2.21
N LEU A 333 -15.03 -21.78 1.54
CA LEU A 333 -15.51 -23.01 0.90
C LEU A 333 -15.96 -24.07 1.91
N ILE A 334 -15.25 -24.22 3.03
CA ILE A 334 -15.65 -25.11 4.12
C ILE A 334 -17.01 -24.65 4.66
N GLU A 335 -17.18 -23.36 4.93
CA GLU A 335 -18.44 -22.78 5.39
C GLU A 335 -19.58 -22.97 4.38
N LEU A 336 -19.36 -22.64 3.10
CA LEU A 336 -20.33 -22.87 2.02
C LEU A 336 -20.70 -24.34 1.89
N SER A 337 -19.70 -25.23 1.98
CA SER A 337 -19.95 -26.66 1.91
C SER A 337 -20.79 -27.13 3.10
N ASN A 338 -20.55 -26.60 4.31
CA ASN A 338 -21.33 -26.93 5.51
C ASN A 338 -22.80 -26.49 5.41
N ASN A 339 -23.10 -25.53 4.53
CA ASN A 339 -24.46 -25.10 4.23
C ASN A 339 -25.18 -25.99 3.19
N LEU A 340 -24.48 -26.91 2.52
CA LEU A 340 -25.11 -27.85 1.58
C LEU A 340 -25.91 -28.91 2.33
N ILE A 341 -27.18 -29.04 1.96
CA ILE A 341 -28.17 -29.94 2.56
C ILE A 341 -27.85 -31.40 2.20
N LYS A 342 -27.43 -31.66 0.95
CA LYS A 342 -27.07 -33.00 0.48
C LYS A 342 -25.93 -32.91 -0.52
N ILE A 343 -24.85 -33.65 -0.27
CA ILE A 343 -23.64 -33.58 -1.08
C ILE A 343 -23.45 -34.91 -1.81
N ASN A 344 -23.47 -34.85 -3.14
CA ASN A 344 -22.96 -35.95 -3.94
C ASN A 344 -21.45 -35.77 -4.12
N PHE A 345 -20.67 -36.39 -3.22
CA PHE A 345 -19.20 -36.24 -3.20
C PHE A 345 -18.54 -36.54 -4.56
N LYS A 346 -19.12 -37.44 -5.36
CA LYS A 346 -18.64 -37.76 -6.73
C LYS A 346 -18.56 -36.55 -7.66
N ILE A 347 -19.35 -35.49 -7.42
CA ILE A 347 -19.32 -34.26 -8.23
C ILE A 347 -18.00 -33.50 -8.05
N TYR A 348 -17.36 -33.63 -6.89
CA TYR A 348 -16.17 -32.87 -6.46
C TYR A 348 -14.88 -33.70 -6.46
N GLU A 349 -15.00 -35.02 -6.71
CA GLU A 349 -13.91 -35.98 -6.58
C GLU A 349 -12.73 -35.63 -7.53
N THR A 350 -13.02 -35.16 -8.73
CA THR A 350 -11.99 -34.76 -9.71
C THR A 350 -11.15 -33.59 -9.18
N GLU A 351 -11.80 -32.50 -8.76
CA GLU A 351 -11.10 -31.30 -8.27
C GLU A 351 -10.33 -31.56 -6.97
N LEU A 352 -10.88 -32.38 -6.06
CA LEU A 352 -10.19 -32.75 -4.83
C LEU A 352 -8.94 -33.60 -5.11
N ASN A 353 -9.01 -34.52 -6.07
CA ASN A 353 -7.85 -35.31 -6.50
C ASN A 353 -6.79 -34.45 -7.17
N ASP A 354 -7.19 -33.46 -7.98
CA ASP A 354 -6.26 -32.51 -8.60
C ASP A 354 -5.57 -31.63 -7.55
N LEU A 355 -6.31 -31.15 -6.54
CA LEU A 355 -5.73 -30.45 -5.38
C LEU A 355 -4.72 -31.32 -4.64
N GLU A 356 -5.05 -32.58 -4.33
CA GLU A 356 -4.10 -33.48 -3.69
C GLU A 356 -2.83 -33.71 -4.51
N LYS A 357 -2.98 -33.85 -5.84
CA LYS A 357 -1.85 -34.04 -6.75
C LYS A 357 -0.91 -32.84 -6.74
N ILE A 358 -1.46 -31.62 -6.76
CA ILE A 358 -0.68 -30.38 -6.69
C ILE A 358 0.00 -30.24 -5.33
N LEU A 359 -0.70 -30.57 -4.23
CA LEU A 359 -0.10 -30.54 -2.89
C LEU A 359 1.09 -31.50 -2.75
N ARG A 360 1.02 -32.70 -3.34
CA ARG A 360 2.16 -33.63 -3.38
C ARG A 360 3.32 -33.11 -4.24
N ALA A 361 3.02 -32.39 -5.32
CA ALA A 361 4.04 -31.74 -6.13
C ALA A 361 4.78 -30.65 -5.32
N LEU A 362 4.04 -29.86 -4.54
CA LEU A 362 4.58 -28.88 -3.60
C LEU A 362 5.46 -29.53 -2.52
N GLU A 363 5.03 -30.67 -1.94
CA GLU A 363 5.86 -31.45 -0.99
C GLU A 363 7.21 -31.87 -1.58
N ASN A 364 7.21 -32.30 -2.84
CA ASN A 364 8.44 -32.76 -3.51
C ASN A 364 9.40 -31.62 -3.88
N LEU A 365 8.90 -30.39 -4.01
CA LEU A 365 9.69 -29.20 -4.28
C LEU A 365 10.38 -28.64 -3.02
N MET A 366 10.01 -29.12 -1.83
CA MET A 366 10.66 -28.68 -0.60
C MET A 366 12.05 -29.30 -0.47
N PRO A 367 13.10 -28.49 -0.20
CA PRO A 367 14.47 -28.97 -0.19
C PRO A 367 14.65 -30.02 0.90
N LYS A 368 14.83 -31.29 0.51
CA LYS A 368 15.33 -32.35 1.40
C LYS A 368 16.77 -32.00 1.76
N LYS A 369 17.04 -31.70 3.04
CA LYS A 369 18.40 -31.42 3.55
C LYS A 369 19.35 -32.60 3.28
N THR A 370 20.16 -32.51 2.23
CA THR A 370 21.36 -33.34 2.05
C THR A 370 22.59 -32.49 2.36
N ILE A 371 23.14 -32.68 3.56
CA ILE A 371 24.10 -31.75 4.22
C ILE A 371 25.56 -31.91 3.74
N ILE A 372 25.89 -32.93 2.94
CA ILE A 372 27.28 -33.43 2.92
C ILE A 372 28.16 -32.90 1.76
N ASP A 373 27.61 -32.53 0.59
CA ASP A 373 28.44 -32.12 -0.57
C ASP A 373 28.74 -30.60 -0.67
N GLN A 374 27.90 -29.74 -0.09
CA GLN A 374 28.04 -28.28 -0.22
C GLN A 374 29.15 -27.68 0.65
N ASP A 375 29.51 -28.33 1.77
CA ASP A 375 30.47 -27.80 2.74
C ASP A 375 31.91 -27.78 2.19
N LEU A 376 32.24 -28.73 1.31
CA LEU A 376 33.59 -28.87 0.74
C LEU A 376 33.87 -27.81 -0.34
N LYS A 377 32.87 -27.51 -1.18
CA LYS A 377 32.95 -26.43 -2.17
C LYS A 377 32.96 -25.04 -1.52
N PHE A 378 32.15 -24.84 -0.48
CA PHE A 378 32.17 -23.61 0.31
C PHE A 378 33.56 -23.34 0.91
N LYS A 379 34.22 -24.38 1.43
CA LYS A 379 35.60 -24.26 1.94
C LYS A 379 36.57 -23.82 0.85
N LEU A 380 36.53 -24.46 -0.32
CA LEU A 380 37.40 -24.14 -1.46
C LEU A 380 37.22 -22.69 -1.97
N ASP A 381 35.99 -22.26 -2.20
CA ASP A 381 35.74 -20.91 -2.73
C ASP A 381 36.12 -19.82 -1.71
N SER A 382 35.93 -20.09 -0.41
CA SER A 382 36.31 -19.17 0.67
C SER A 382 37.84 -19.01 0.77
N MET A 383 38.60 -20.09 0.54
CA MET A 383 40.06 -20.04 0.48
C MET A 383 40.55 -19.25 -0.74
N ILE A 384 39.88 -19.39 -1.89
CA ILE A 384 40.20 -18.63 -3.10
C ILE A 384 39.99 -17.13 -2.89
N GLU A 385 38.92 -16.73 -2.20
CA GLU A 385 38.68 -15.31 -1.89
C GLU A 385 39.71 -14.77 -0.89
N ALA A 386 40.04 -15.52 0.17
CA ALA A 386 41.13 -15.14 1.09
C ALA A 386 42.46 -14.94 0.33
N TYR A 387 42.77 -15.83 -0.63
CA TYR A 387 43.95 -15.73 -1.48
C TYR A 387 43.97 -14.45 -2.35
N LYS A 388 42.83 -14.10 -2.97
CA LYS A 388 42.70 -12.91 -3.82
C LYS A 388 42.88 -11.60 -3.04
N MET A 389 42.43 -11.54 -1.78
CA MET A 389 42.51 -10.34 -0.95
C MET A 389 43.94 -10.01 -0.55
N TYR A 390 44.72 -11.03 -0.18
CA TYR A 390 46.03 -10.80 0.42
C TYR A 390 47.22 -11.00 -0.52
N ARG A 391 47.00 -11.43 -1.78
CA ARG A 391 48.08 -11.86 -2.71
C ARG A 391 49.19 -12.54 -1.93
N LEU A 392 48.88 -13.59 -1.16
CA LEU A 392 49.77 -14.25 -0.19
C LEU A 392 51.23 -14.08 -0.63
N PRO A 393 51.96 -13.08 -0.10
CA PRO A 393 53.39 -13.07 -0.31
C PRO A 393 53.81 -14.34 0.42
N LEU A 394 54.50 -15.25 -0.26
CA LEU A 394 55.31 -16.21 0.46
C LEU A 394 56.24 -15.35 1.33
N ILE A 395 55.92 -15.25 2.63
CA ILE A 395 56.53 -14.35 3.63
C ILE A 395 58.05 -14.58 3.77
N VAL A 396 58.59 -15.57 3.05
CA VAL A 396 60.02 -15.87 2.96
C VAL A 396 60.81 -14.82 2.16
N GLU A 397 60.19 -14.04 1.26
CA GLU A 397 60.95 -13.23 0.28
C GLU A 397 61.22 -11.75 0.63
N LYS A 398 60.67 -11.18 1.72
CA LYS A 398 60.73 -9.70 1.88
C LYS A 398 61.27 -9.10 3.16
N ASP A 399 61.77 -9.87 4.12
CA ASP A 399 62.39 -9.24 5.30
C ASP A 399 63.57 -10.05 5.86
N GLU A 400 64.80 -9.64 5.50
CA GLU A 400 66.04 -10.21 6.05
C GLU A 400 66.15 -10.03 7.58
N ASN A 401 65.35 -9.13 8.17
CA ASN A 401 65.31 -8.90 9.61
C ASN A 401 64.40 -9.89 10.35
N LEU A 402 63.38 -10.49 9.70
CA LEU A 402 62.57 -11.55 10.33
C LEU A 402 63.36 -12.86 10.49
N GLN A 403 64.31 -13.15 9.58
CA GLN A 403 65.15 -14.34 9.68
C GLN A 403 66.09 -14.34 10.91
N LYS A 404 66.38 -13.16 11.48
CA LYS A 404 67.33 -13.03 12.61
C LYS A 404 66.67 -12.91 13.98
N GLN A 405 65.37 -12.64 14.08
CA GLN A 405 64.67 -12.46 15.36
C GLN A 405 63.69 -13.58 15.73
N LEU A 406 63.49 -14.58 14.88
CA LEU A 406 62.55 -15.67 15.14
C LEU A 406 63.30 -16.98 15.37
N VAL A 407 63.76 -17.18 16.60
CA VAL A 407 64.46 -18.39 17.06
C VAL A 407 63.48 -19.49 17.52
N ASP A 408 62.19 -19.36 17.21
CA ASP A 408 61.16 -20.27 17.71
C ASP A 408 60.18 -20.64 16.59
N GLU A 409 60.50 -21.73 15.88
CA GLU A 409 59.71 -22.29 14.78
C GLU A 409 58.25 -22.53 15.19
N GLN A 410 58.01 -22.84 16.46
CA GLN A 410 56.69 -23.13 17.02
C GLN A 410 55.83 -21.86 17.09
N ARG A 411 56.43 -20.73 17.48
CA ARG A 411 55.77 -19.42 17.51
C ARG A 411 55.44 -18.90 16.11
N ILE A 412 56.30 -19.18 15.12
CA ILE A 412 56.02 -18.86 13.72
C ILE A 412 54.86 -19.71 13.21
N SER A 413 54.88 -21.02 13.46
CA SER A 413 53.79 -21.93 13.08
C SER A 413 52.46 -21.49 13.69
N ASP A 414 52.42 -21.20 14.98
CA ASP A 414 51.20 -20.77 15.67
C ASP A 414 50.69 -19.42 15.15
N THR A 415 51.59 -18.47 14.86
CA THR A 415 51.21 -17.17 14.30
C THR A 415 50.71 -17.30 12.87
N PHE A 416 51.34 -18.18 12.07
CA PHE A 416 50.98 -18.45 10.69
C PHE A 416 49.64 -19.20 10.60
N GLU A 417 49.42 -20.20 11.44
CA GLU A 417 48.13 -20.90 11.57
C GLU A 417 47.03 -19.94 12.05
N THR A 418 47.33 -19.07 13.00
CA THR A 418 46.36 -18.08 13.50
C THR A 418 45.99 -17.06 12.42
N LEU A 419 46.97 -16.54 11.67
CA LEU A 419 46.74 -15.61 10.56
C LEU A 419 45.98 -16.26 9.40
N LEU A 420 46.39 -17.46 8.96
CA LEU A 420 45.68 -18.23 7.95
C LEU A 420 44.24 -18.54 8.37
N SER A 421 44.02 -18.85 9.66
CA SER A 421 42.68 -19.10 10.18
C SER A 421 41.82 -17.83 10.18
N GLN A 422 42.38 -16.66 10.49
CA GLN A 422 41.65 -15.39 10.47
C GLN A 422 41.34 -14.92 9.06
N ASP A 423 42.31 -15.01 8.14
CA ASP A 423 42.13 -14.60 6.76
C ASP A 423 41.21 -15.55 5.99
N TYR A 424 41.22 -16.84 6.31
CA TYR A 424 40.20 -17.78 5.85
C TYR A 424 38.79 -17.35 6.28
N LEU A 425 38.62 -16.94 7.54
CA LEU A 425 37.33 -16.49 8.06
C LEU A 425 36.89 -15.16 7.44
N LYS A 426 37.81 -14.23 7.17
CA LYS A 426 37.53 -13.04 6.37
C LYS A 426 37.10 -13.42 4.96
N GLY A 427 37.84 -14.33 4.32
CA GLY A 427 37.51 -14.88 3.00
C GLY A 427 36.10 -15.49 2.95
N LYS A 428 35.68 -16.21 3.99
CA LYS A 428 34.30 -16.71 4.15
C LYS A 428 33.27 -15.57 4.19
N ILE A 429 33.55 -14.49 4.91
CA ILE A 429 32.66 -13.31 5.00
C ILE A 429 32.54 -12.64 3.64
N ILE A 430 33.66 -12.34 2.97
CA ILE A 430 33.65 -11.71 1.64
C ILE A 430 32.97 -12.61 0.61
N TRP A 431 33.29 -13.90 0.60
CA TRP A 431 32.62 -14.85 -0.29
C TRP A 431 31.11 -14.86 -0.04
N ALA A 432 30.67 -14.88 1.22
CA ALA A 432 29.25 -14.87 1.55
C ALA A 432 28.58 -13.59 1.06
N ILE A 433 29.21 -12.42 1.25
CA ILE A 433 28.68 -11.14 0.76
C ILE A 433 28.68 -11.09 -0.78
N LYS A 434 29.74 -11.56 -1.45
CA LYS A 434 29.79 -11.63 -2.94
C LYS A 434 28.73 -12.57 -3.51
N LYS A 435 28.52 -13.71 -2.87
CA LYS A 435 27.62 -14.76 -3.35
C LYS A 435 26.16 -14.45 -3.04
N PHE A 436 25.87 -13.95 -1.85
CA PHE A 436 24.51 -13.75 -1.38
C PHE A 436 24.08 -12.27 -1.35
N GLY A 437 24.94 -11.34 -1.73
CA GLY A 437 24.69 -9.90 -1.70
C GLY A 437 24.89 -9.29 -0.30
N PRO A 438 24.30 -8.12 -0.01
CA PRO A 438 24.43 -7.47 1.28
C PRO A 438 23.84 -8.33 2.40
N LEU A 439 24.60 -8.58 3.47
CA LEU A 439 24.19 -9.44 4.58
C LEU A 439 24.31 -8.71 5.93
N ASN A 440 23.38 -9.00 6.83
CA ASN A 440 23.51 -8.63 8.23
C ASN A 440 24.30 -9.69 9.04
N ILE A 441 24.64 -9.38 10.29
CA ILE A 441 25.46 -10.26 11.13
C ILE A 441 24.81 -11.62 11.42
N ILE A 442 23.48 -11.69 11.50
CA ILE A 442 22.73 -12.94 11.75
C ILE A 442 22.82 -13.84 10.52
N GLN A 443 22.62 -13.26 9.33
CA GLN A 443 22.72 -13.98 8.07
C GLN A 443 24.16 -14.44 7.82
N LEU A 444 25.15 -13.59 8.12
CA LEU A 444 26.55 -13.97 8.03
C LEU A 444 26.88 -15.15 8.93
N GLU A 445 26.39 -15.16 10.18
CA GLU A 445 26.57 -16.31 11.08
C GLU A 445 25.96 -17.58 10.47
N ALA A 446 24.73 -17.50 9.98
CA ALA A 446 24.04 -18.65 9.37
C ALA A 446 24.74 -19.18 8.11
N TYR A 447 25.27 -18.30 7.25
CA TYR A 447 25.92 -18.71 6.00
C TYR A 447 27.38 -19.10 6.15
N THR A 448 28.08 -18.56 7.16
CA THR A 448 29.53 -18.81 7.33
C THR A 448 29.86 -19.77 8.46
N ASN A 449 28.89 -20.07 9.34
CA ASN A 449 29.08 -20.75 10.63
C ASN A 449 30.14 -20.06 11.52
N ILE A 450 30.32 -18.74 11.37
CA ILE A 450 31.22 -17.94 12.21
C ILE A 450 30.40 -17.36 13.37
N PRO A 451 30.76 -17.61 14.63
CA PRO A 451 30.03 -17.05 15.77
C PRO A 451 29.97 -15.53 15.73
N ARG A 452 28.83 -14.94 16.13
CA ARG A 452 28.62 -13.47 16.15
C ARG A 452 29.75 -12.68 16.81
N SER A 453 30.28 -13.15 17.93
CA SER A 453 31.37 -12.49 18.65
C SER A 453 32.62 -12.31 17.79
N LYS A 454 32.91 -13.29 16.93
CA LYS A 454 34.04 -13.28 16.01
C LYS A 454 33.72 -12.49 14.73
N LEU A 455 32.49 -12.58 14.22
CA LEU A 455 32.03 -11.76 13.09
C LEU A 455 32.16 -10.26 13.36
N PHE A 456 31.81 -9.80 14.56
CA PHE A 456 31.88 -8.38 14.91
C PHE A 456 33.31 -7.82 14.79
N ILE A 457 34.29 -8.59 15.24
CA ILE A 457 35.72 -8.24 15.15
C ILE A 457 36.16 -8.24 13.69
N LEU A 458 35.86 -9.31 12.95
CA LEU A 458 36.26 -9.46 11.55
C LEU A 458 35.62 -8.40 10.65
N LEU A 459 34.33 -8.08 10.82
CA LEU A 459 33.63 -7.04 10.07
C LEU A 459 34.22 -5.65 10.32
N ASN A 460 34.61 -5.35 11.56
CA ASN A 460 35.31 -4.09 11.86
C ASN A 460 36.66 -4.00 11.15
N ILE A 461 37.43 -5.08 11.14
CA ILE A 461 38.72 -5.15 10.42
C ILE A 461 38.50 -4.94 8.91
N LEU A 462 37.57 -5.68 8.31
CA LEU A 462 37.24 -5.56 6.89
C LEU A 462 36.75 -4.14 6.53
N ARG A 463 35.98 -3.50 7.41
CA ARG A 463 35.50 -2.13 7.21
C ARG A 463 36.63 -1.11 7.32
N MET A 464 37.54 -1.27 8.28
CA MET A 464 38.71 -0.38 8.42
C MET A 464 39.64 -0.44 7.21
N ASN A 465 39.65 -1.57 6.49
CA ASN A 465 40.44 -1.77 5.28
C ASN A 465 39.70 -1.38 4.00
N ASP A 466 38.50 -0.77 4.09
CA ASP A 466 37.61 -0.45 2.96
C ASP A 466 37.21 -1.67 2.10
N GLU A 467 37.30 -2.89 2.65
CA GLU A 467 36.95 -4.13 1.96
C GLU A 467 35.43 -4.38 1.98
N ILE A 468 34.72 -3.79 2.93
CA ILE A 468 33.25 -3.77 3.04
C ILE A 468 32.73 -2.38 3.48
N ILE A 469 31.51 -2.05 3.08
CA ILE A 469 30.76 -0.84 3.43
C ILE A 469 29.44 -1.19 4.12
N ILE A 470 28.88 -0.26 4.88
CA ILE A 470 27.53 -0.40 5.45
C ILE A 470 26.55 0.20 4.44
N LYS A 471 25.66 -0.64 3.88
CA LYS A 471 24.68 -0.21 2.85
C LYS A 471 23.39 0.32 3.48
N ASP A 472 22.98 -0.26 4.60
CA ASP A 472 21.77 0.12 5.33
C ASP A 472 21.98 -0.14 6.84
N ALA A 473 21.32 0.67 7.66
CA ALA A 473 21.33 0.55 9.11
C ALA A 473 19.89 0.62 9.60
N HIS A 474 19.34 -0.53 10.00
CA HIS A 474 18.08 -0.60 10.74
C HIS A 474 18.39 -0.57 12.23
N GLU A 475 17.41 -0.16 13.05
CA GLU A 475 17.57 0.10 14.49
C GLU A 475 18.23 -1.06 15.28
N GLU A 476 18.20 -2.29 14.75
CA GLU A 476 18.78 -3.46 15.40
C GLU A 476 20.02 -4.07 14.71
N TYR A 477 20.28 -3.81 13.42
CA TYR A 477 21.39 -4.44 12.67
C TYR A 477 21.93 -3.61 11.49
N GLN A 478 23.25 -3.69 11.27
CA GLN A 478 23.93 -3.16 10.08
C GLN A 478 23.98 -4.19 8.96
N VAL A 479 23.76 -3.73 7.71
CA VAL A 479 23.87 -4.54 6.50
C VAL A 479 25.19 -4.22 5.79
N PHE A 480 26.05 -5.22 5.65
CA PHE A 480 27.38 -5.08 5.06
C PHE A 480 27.36 -5.47 3.58
N ASN A 481 28.02 -4.69 2.74
CA ASN A 481 28.22 -4.96 1.31
C ASN A 481 29.68 -4.71 0.89
N ILE A 482 30.08 -5.13 -0.30
CA ILE A 482 31.42 -4.85 -0.84
C ILE A 482 31.35 -3.64 -1.78
N PRO A 483 32.23 -2.63 -1.62
CA PRO A 483 32.25 -1.48 -2.51
C PRO A 483 32.66 -1.92 -3.93
N ARG A 484 31.72 -1.81 -4.88
CA ARG A 484 31.94 -2.09 -6.31
C ARG A 484 31.52 -0.88 -7.14
N LYS A 485 32.34 -0.51 -8.13
CA LYS A 485 31.94 0.45 -9.15
C LYS A 485 30.99 -0.26 -10.12
N PRO A 486 29.76 0.24 -10.33
CA PRO A 486 28.85 -0.39 -11.27
C PRO A 486 29.44 -0.35 -12.67
N SER A 487 29.29 -1.44 -13.41
CA SER A 487 29.73 -1.52 -14.80
C SER A 487 28.96 -0.49 -15.65
N THR A 488 29.51 -0.11 -16.81
CA THR A 488 28.80 0.76 -17.76
C THR A 488 27.42 0.23 -18.09
N LEU A 489 27.30 -1.10 -18.18
CA LEU A 489 26.04 -1.77 -18.43
C LEU A 489 25.07 -1.75 -17.23
N GLU A 490 25.57 -1.97 -16.01
CA GLU A 490 24.76 -1.83 -14.80
C GLU A 490 24.23 -0.39 -14.66
N LYS A 491 25.05 0.62 -14.99
CA LYS A 491 24.60 2.03 -15.02
C LYS A 491 23.52 2.27 -16.07
N PHE A 492 23.70 1.72 -17.28
CA PHE A 492 22.69 1.81 -18.34
C PHE A 492 21.35 1.23 -17.88
N LEU A 493 21.36 -0.02 -17.39
CA LEU A 493 20.13 -0.70 -16.99
C LEU A 493 19.48 -0.06 -15.76
N ASN A 494 20.26 0.40 -14.76
CA ASN A 494 19.70 1.17 -13.65
C ASN A 494 19.01 2.43 -14.15
N THR A 495 19.66 3.19 -15.02
CA THR A 495 19.07 4.42 -15.56
C THR A 495 17.83 4.13 -16.40
N PHE A 496 17.82 3.02 -17.14
CA PHE A 496 16.66 2.55 -17.89
C PHE A 496 15.49 2.21 -16.96
N PHE A 497 15.69 1.31 -15.99
CA PHE A 497 14.64 0.85 -15.08
C PHE A 497 14.14 1.98 -14.17
N ASP A 498 15.02 2.83 -13.65
CA ASP A 498 14.64 3.99 -12.85
C ASP A 498 13.69 4.94 -13.61
N ASN A 499 14.01 5.24 -14.87
CA ASN A 499 13.16 6.09 -15.70
C ASN A 499 11.88 5.37 -16.14
N LEU A 500 11.94 4.07 -16.42
CA LEU A 500 10.76 3.27 -16.75
C LEU A 500 9.77 3.23 -15.57
N PHE A 501 10.23 3.00 -14.34
CA PHE A 501 9.37 2.98 -13.16
C PHE A 501 8.76 4.35 -12.86
N LYS A 502 9.55 5.43 -13.01
CA LYS A 502 9.03 6.81 -12.90
C LYS A 502 7.99 7.10 -13.98
N PHE A 503 8.24 6.68 -15.21
CA PHE A 503 7.32 6.80 -16.33
C PHE A 503 5.99 6.09 -16.04
N ILE A 504 6.01 4.81 -15.66
CA ILE A 504 4.81 4.02 -15.35
C ILE A 504 4.01 4.65 -14.21
N LYS A 505 4.68 5.02 -13.12
CA LYS A 505 4.02 5.67 -11.97
C LYS A 505 3.36 7.00 -12.37
N THR A 506 4.01 7.78 -13.22
CA THR A 506 3.50 9.08 -13.69
C THR A 506 2.34 8.90 -14.66
N LEU A 507 2.39 7.86 -15.51
CA LEU A 507 1.32 7.49 -16.43
C LEU A 507 0.05 7.09 -15.67
N ASP A 508 0.19 6.40 -14.55
CA ASP A 508 -0.92 6.02 -13.70
C ASP A 508 -1.60 7.21 -13.02
N PHE A 509 -0.80 8.15 -12.49
CA PHE A 509 -1.35 9.41 -11.99
C PHE A 509 -2.04 10.20 -13.11
N LEU A 510 -1.48 10.22 -14.32
CA LEU A 510 -2.10 10.88 -15.46
C LEU A 510 -3.48 10.26 -15.77
N LYS A 511 -3.58 8.93 -15.74
CA LYS A 511 -4.85 8.19 -15.96
C LYS A 511 -5.88 8.43 -14.85
N GLU A 512 -5.44 8.60 -13.60
CA GLU A 512 -6.33 8.95 -12.50
C GLU A 512 -6.88 10.37 -12.67
N LYS A 513 -5.99 11.33 -12.94
CA LYS A 513 -6.33 12.75 -13.07
C LYS A 513 -7.10 13.07 -14.35
N SER A 514 -6.89 12.31 -15.42
CA SER A 514 -7.63 12.47 -16.68
C SER A 514 -9.12 12.12 -16.55
N LYS A 515 -9.58 11.56 -15.43
CA LYS A 515 -11.01 11.37 -15.17
C LYS A 515 -11.73 12.66 -14.79
N ASN A 516 -11.00 13.68 -14.33
CA ASN A 516 -11.56 14.98 -13.96
C ASN A 516 -10.70 16.13 -14.49
N ILE A 517 -10.59 16.18 -15.83
CA ILE A 517 -9.68 17.08 -16.55
C ILE A 517 -9.91 18.55 -16.20
N ALA A 518 -11.16 18.97 -16.01
CA ALA A 518 -11.49 20.34 -15.67
C ALA A 518 -10.84 20.80 -14.35
N GLU A 519 -10.73 19.92 -13.37
CA GLU A 519 -10.12 20.19 -12.07
C GLU A 519 -8.58 20.13 -12.13
N TYR A 520 -8.03 19.24 -12.97
CA TYR A 520 -6.60 18.89 -12.97
C TYR A 520 -5.83 19.31 -14.23
N LEU A 521 -6.38 20.22 -15.04
CA LEU A 521 -5.82 20.62 -16.34
C LEU A 521 -4.32 20.98 -16.25
N PHE A 522 -3.92 21.73 -15.24
CA PHE A 522 -2.52 22.14 -15.04
C PHE A 522 -1.61 20.97 -14.60
N GLU A 523 -2.10 20.12 -13.70
CA GLU A 523 -1.40 18.93 -13.23
C GLU A 523 -1.18 17.93 -14.37
N ILE A 524 -2.18 17.74 -15.23
CA ILE A 524 -2.12 16.88 -16.42
C ILE A 524 -0.97 17.32 -17.34
N ASN A 525 -0.88 18.61 -17.65
CA ASN A 525 0.22 19.14 -18.46
C ASN A 525 1.59 18.97 -17.78
N GLU A 526 1.69 19.15 -16.46
CA GLU A 526 2.93 18.90 -15.72
C GLU A 526 3.35 17.42 -15.79
N LEU A 527 2.40 16.49 -15.62
CA LEU A 527 2.63 15.05 -15.70
C LEU A 527 3.10 14.64 -17.11
N ILE A 528 2.51 15.18 -18.16
CA ILE A 528 2.91 14.92 -19.55
C ILE A 528 4.33 15.42 -19.83
N ASN A 529 4.70 16.59 -19.30
CA ASN A 529 6.07 17.10 -19.43
C ASN A 529 7.09 16.29 -18.63
N LYS A 530 6.71 15.75 -17.46
CA LYS A 530 7.54 14.77 -16.73
C LYS A 530 7.75 13.50 -17.53
N ILE A 531 6.68 12.97 -18.13
CA ILE A 531 6.73 11.80 -19.03
C ILE A 531 7.70 12.06 -20.19
N LYS A 532 7.59 13.21 -20.86
CA LYS A 532 8.54 13.62 -21.91
C LYS A 532 9.98 13.61 -21.41
N GLY A 533 10.23 14.12 -20.20
CA GLY A 533 11.54 14.11 -19.56
C GLY A 533 12.11 12.69 -19.38
N PHE A 534 11.31 11.75 -18.88
CA PHE A 534 11.75 10.36 -18.71
C PHE A 534 12.07 9.68 -20.04
N LEU A 535 11.23 9.91 -21.06
CA LEU A 535 11.46 9.37 -22.41
C LEU A 535 12.72 9.95 -23.06
N ILE A 536 13.01 11.25 -22.85
CA ILE A 536 14.25 11.87 -23.33
C ILE A 536 15.48 11.22 -22.67
N GLU A 537 15.43 10.95 -21.36
CA GLU A 537 16.54 10.29 -20.67
C GLU A 537 16.74 8.85 -21.16
N ILE A 538 15.66 8.10 -21.42
CA ILE A 538 15.73 6.77 -22.05
C ILE A 538 16.32 6.88 -23.46
N ASN A 539 15.92 7.88 -24.24
CA ASN A 539 16.41 8.11 -25.60
C ASN A 539 17.90 8.47 -25.68
N LYS A 540 18.51 8.93 -24.58
CA LYS A 540 19.95 9.26 -24.51
C LYS A 540 20.81 8.06 -24.08
N LEU A 541 20.19 6.93 -23.74
CA LEU A 541 20.92 5.78 -23.22
C LEU A 541 21.70 5.09 -24.33
N ASN A 542 23.03 5.08 -24.19
CA ASN A 542 23.94 4.43 -25.12
C ASN A 542 24.67 3.26 -24.44
N ILE A 543 24.92 2.18 -25.20
CA ILE A 543 25.84 1.10 -24.78
C ILE A 543 26.80 0.83 -25.93
N ASP A 544 28.10 0.92 -25.61
CA ASP A 544 29.19 0.77 -26.59
C ASP A 544 29.01 1.76 -27.76
N ASP A 545 28.71 3.02 -27.45
CA ASP A 545 28.47 4.14 -28.39
C ASP A 545 27.30 3.97 -29.37
N GLU A 546 26.47 2.93 -29.21
CA GLU A 546 25.22 2.75 -29.95
C GLU A 546 24.01 3.22 -29.12
N ASN A 547 23.15 4.05 -29.73
CA ASN A 547 21.85 4.43 -29.19
C ASN A 547 20.77 3.46 -29.70
N PHE A 548 20.11 2.74 -28.80
CA PHE A 548 19.11 1.72 -29.19
C PHE A 548 17.70 2.25 -29.31
N PHE A 549 17.44 3.44 -28.77
CA PHE A 549 16.12 4.05 -28.75
C PHE A 549 16.03 5.21 -29.75
N GLU A 550 17.10 5.45 -30.50
CA GLU A 550 17.15 6.49 -31.53
C GLU A 550 16.01 6.27 -32.52
N ASN A 551 15.10 7.25 -32.56
CA ASN A 551 13.86 7.30 -33.36
C ASN A 551 12.61 6.62 -32.79
N GLU A 552 12.70 5.84 -31.70
CA GLU A 552 11.53 5.13 -31.13
C GLU A 552 10.47 6.10 -30.57
N PHE A 553 10.90 7.27 -30.09
CA PHE A 553 9.99 8.24 -29.45
C PHE A 553 9.63 9.44 -30.33
N VAL A 554 10.09 9.52 -31.58
CA VAL A 554 9.85 10.70 -32.44
C VAL A 554 8.36 10.98 -32.57
N TYR A 555 7.57 9.95 -32.91
CA TYR A 555 6.12 10.05 -33.02
C TYR A 555 5.44 10.49 -31.71
N ILE A 556 5.91 9.96 -30.58
CA ILE A 556 5.36 10.30 -29.25
C ILE A 556 5.73 11.73 -28.86
N PHE A 557 6.93 12.18 -29.17
CA PHE A 557 7.32 13.57 -28.93
C PHE A 557 6.52 14.55 -29.77
N GLU A 558 6.19 14.21 -31.02
CA GLU A 558 5.27 14.99 -31.85
C GLU A 558 3.87 15.05 -31.23
N LYS A 559 3.37 13.93 -30.71
CA LYS A 559 2.05 13.86 -30.06
C LYS A 559 1.98 14.61 -28.75
N ILE A 560 3.03 14.54 -27.93
CA ILE A 560 3.17 15.37 -26.73
C ILE A 560 3.26 16.85 -27.11
N GLN A 561 3.94 17.19 -28.21
CA GLN A 561 4.00 18.57 -28.68
C GLN A 561 2.64 19.07 -29.16
N GLU A 562 1.91 18.27 -29.95
CA GLU A 562 0.53 18.55 -30.37
C GLU A 562 -0.38 18.78 -29.16
N PHE A 563 -0.25 17.92 -28.13
CA PHE A 563 -0.96 18.07 -26.88
C PHE A 563 -0.63 19.39 -26.18
N ASN A 564 0.65 19.72 -26.05
CA ASN A 564 1.11 20.95 -25.40
C ASN A 564 0.64 22.21 -26.16
N ASP A 565 0.69 22.20 -27.49
CA ASP A 565 0.25 23.32 -28.33
C ASP A 565 -1.26 23.54 -28.18
N LYS A 566 -2.04 22.46 -28.19
CA LYS A 566 -3.48 22.51 -27.94
C LYS A 566 -3.80 22.92 -26.51
N PHE A 567 -3.08 22.40 -25.51
CA PHE A 567 -3.19 22.84 -24.12
C PHE A 567 -2.96 24.35 -23.99
N LEU A 568 -1.93 24.91 -24.65
CA LEU A 568 -1.68 26.35 -24.65
C LEU A 568 -2.82 27.14 -25.30
N SER A 569 -3.38 26.63 -26.40
CA SER A 569 -4.54 27.23 -27.08
C SER A 569 -5.82 27.17 -26.24
N LEU A 570 -6.01 26.11 -25.47
CA LEU A 570 -7.15 25.92 -24.58
C LEU A 570 -6.98 26.74 -23.32
N ARG A 571 -5.76 26.79 -22.78
CA ARG A 571 -5.39 27.67 -21.69
C ARG A 571 -5.70 29.11 -22.06
N SER A 572 -5.32 29.57 -23.25
CA SER A 572 -5.68 30.91 -23.69
C SER A 572 -7.20 31.07 -23.86
N LYS A 573 -7.95 30.11 -24.41
CA LYS A 573 -9.42 30.22 -24.55
C LYS A 573 -10.20 30.13 -23.24
N VAL A 574 -9.74 29.33 -22.28
CA VAL A 574 -10.35 29.17 -20.95
C VAL A 574 -10.04 30.38 -20.07
N ILE A 575 -8.82 30.94 -20.18
CA ILE A 575 -8.39 32.14 -19.47
C ILE A 575 -8.89 33.43 -20.14
N VAL A 576 -9.15 33.44 -21.46
CA VAL A 576 -9.74 34.58 -22.18
C VAL A 576 -11.26 34.61 -21.98
N GLY A 577 -11.65 34.74 -20.72
CA GLY A 577 -12.45 35.89 -20.34
C GLY A 577 -11.51 36.98 -19.83
N GLU A 578 -10.61 37.50 -20.67
CA GLU A 578 -9.85 38.70 -20.35
C GLU A 578 -10.85 39.85 -20.23
N ARG A 579 -11.43 40.00 -19.04
CA ARG A 579 -11.75 41.33 -18.56
C ARG A 579 -10.37 41.95 -18.32
N GLU A 580 -10.02 42.99 -19.05
CA GLU A 580 -9.02 43.93 -18.58
C GLU A 580 -9.48 44.36 -17.18
N LEU A 581 -8.87 43.77 -16.15
CA LEU A 581 -9.08 44.18 -14.78
C LEU A 581 -8.46 45.56 -14.71
N ASP A 582 -9.32 46.56 -14.79
CA ASP A 582 -8.94 47.95 -14.59
C ASP A 582 -8.53 48.12 -13.12
N PHE A 583 -7.26 47.83 -12.84
CA PHE A 583 -6.67 47.88 -11.50
C PHE A 583 -6.78 49.28 -10.89
N SER A 584 -7.03 50.32 -11.69
CA SER A 584 -7.27 51.69 -11.22
C SER A 584 -8.58 51.83 -10.44
N LYS A 585 -9.53 50.89 -10.59
CA LYS A 585 -10.83 50.89 -9.90
C LYS A 585 -10.82 50.12 -8.57
N LEU A 586 -9.71 49.47 -8.21
CA LEU A 586 -9.62 48.75 -6.95
C LEU A 586 -9.50 49.74 -5.79
N VAL A 587 -10.46 49.67 -4.86
CA VAL A 587 -10.49 50.53 -3.67
C VAL A 587 -10.14 49.66 -2.45
N PRO A 588 -9.38 50.18 -1.47
CA PRO A 588 -9.13 49.46 -0.22
C PRO A 588 -10.45 49.09 0.49
N ILE A 589 -10.58 47.84 0.92
CA ILE A 589 -11.81 47.35 1.56
C ILE A 589 -11.70 47.61 3.07
N LYS A 590 -12.61 48.42 3.63
CA LYS A 590 -12.75 48.61 5.09
C LYS A 590 -13.54 47.46 5.69
N ILE A 591 -12.99 46.80 6.71
CA ILE A 591 -13.58 45.59 7.34
C ILE A 591 -14.85 45.93 8.16
N THR A 592 -15.04 47.19 8.55
CA THR A 592 -16.15 47.65 9.42
C THR A 592 -17.55 47.64 8.78
N LYS A 593 -17.71 47.14 7.55
CA LYS A 593 -19.02 46.97 6.90
C LYS A 593 -19.29 45.49 6.62
N VAL A 594 -19.33 44.68 7.67
CA VAL A 594 -20.02 43.38 7.57
C VAL A 594 -21.51 43.71 7.48
N ASP A 595 -22.14 43.30 6.38
CA ASP A 595 -23.59 43.45 6.18
C ASP A 595 -24.32 42.89 7.42
N GLU A 596 -25.31 43.62 7.94
CA GLU A 596 -25.99 43.33 9.21
C GLU A 596 -26.48 41.88 9.28
N ASN A 597 -26.83 41.29 8.13
CA ASN A 597 -27.27 39.90 7.99
C ASN A 597 -26.21 38.84 8.36
N TYR A 598 -24.93 39.20 8.33
CA TYR A 598 -23.81 38.29 8.64
C TYR A 598 -23.05 38.68 9.91
N SER A 599 -23.44 39.78 10.56
CA SER A 599 -22.80 40.32 11.77
C SER A 599 -22.82 39.34 12.95
N SER A 600 -23.81 38.44 13.03
CA SER A 600 -23.92 37.40 14.07
C SER A 600 -23.08 36.15 13.78
N LEU A 601 -22.64 35.95 12.53
CA LEU A 601 -21.90 34.77 12.09
C LEU A 601 -20.38 34.99 12.03
N ILE A 602 -19.96 36.25 11.91
CA ILE A 602 -18.56 36.64 11.77
C ILE A 602 -18.26 37.67 12.85
N LYS A 603 -17.51 37.27 13.87
CA LYS A 603 -16.91 38.20 14.82
C LYS A 603 -15.68 38.81 14.17
N PRO A 604 -15.66 40.11 13.84
CA PRO A 604 -14.53 40.74 13.17
C PRO A 604 -13.21 40.60 13.93
N GLU A 605 -13.26 40.46 15.26
CA GLU A 605 -12.09 40.27 16.11
C GLU A 605 -11.40 38.90 15.91
N GLU A 606 -12.12 37.89 15.39
CA GLU A 606 -11.61 36.53 15.22
C GLU A 606 -10.99 36.28 13.82
N ILE A 607 -11.07 37.25 12.89
CA ILE A 607 -10.52 37.11 11.54
C ILE A 607 -9.01 37.45 11.51
N ILE A 608 -8.18 36.50 11.93
CA ILE A 608 -6.71 36.59 11.81
C ILE A 608 -6.33 36.49 10.32
N GLY A 609 -5.67 37.51 9.76
CA GLY A 609 -5.27 37.53 8.35
C GLY A 609 -5.59 38.81 7.58
N PHE A 610 -6.40 39.70 8.16
CA PHE A 610 -6.92 40.89 7.47
C PHE A 610 -6.45 42.19 8.12
N GLY A 611 -5.76 43.02 7.35
CA GLY A 611 -5.27 44.34 7.75
C GLY A 611 -3.97 44.70 7.06
N THR A 612 -3.72 46.00 6.91
CA THR A 612 -2.48 46.54 6.38
C THR A 612 -1.60 47.02 7.54
N ILE A 613 -0.32 46.67 7.48
CA ILE A 613 0.67 47.09 8.47
C ILE A 613 1.66 48.04 7.81
N GLU A 614 1.84 49.21 8.40
CA GLU A 614 2.84 50.17 8.00
C GLU A 614 3.79 50.49 9.16
N SER A 615 5.00 50.96 8.83
CA SER A 615 5.95 51.47 9.83
C SER A 615 6.09 52.97 9.71
N ASP A 616 5.83 53.67 10.81
CA ASP A 616 6.20 55.07 11.01
C ASP A 616 7.72 55.18 11.17
N GLU A 617 8.38 55.77 10.17
CA GLU A 617 9.84 55.94 10.14
C GLU A 617 10.34 56.89 11.24
N LYS A 618 9.49 57.86 11.65
CA LYS A 618 9.84 58.83 12.70
C LYS A 618 9.96 58.13 14.05
N LYS A 619 9.09 57.16 14.31
CA LYS A 619 9.07 56.39 15.58
C LYS A 619 9.92 55.13 15.56
N CYS A 620 10.20 54.54 14.40
CA CYS A 620 10.93 53.28 14.34
C CYS A 620 12.37 53.45 14.85
N ILE A 621 12.75 52.72 15.90
CA ILE A 621 14.14 52.69 16.41
C ILE A 621 14.98 51.57 15.78
N SER A 622 14.45 50.89 14.75
CA SER A 622 15.20 49.89 13.97
C SER A 622 15.81 48.78 14.84
N CYS A 623 15.10 48.36 15.89
CA CYS A 623 15.56 47.36 16.86
C CYS A 623 15.49 45.90 16.35
N GLY A 624 14.92 45.67 15.16
CA GLY A 624 14.76 44.35 14.54
C GLY A 624 13.79 43.41 15.27
N LYS A 625 13.02 43.90 16.25
CA LYS A 625 12.10 43.04 17.02
C LYS A 625 10.91 42.56 16.19
N CYS A 626 10.39 43.41 15.30
CA CYS A 626 9.31 43.05 14.38
C CYS A 626 9.70 41.94 13.40
N GLU A 627 10.95 41.95 12.92
CA GLU A 627 11.51 40.92 12.04
C GLU A 627 11.66 39.59 12.78
N ARG A 628 12.25 39.62 13.98
CA ARG A 628 12.44 38.41 14.81
C ARG A 628 11.15 37.76 15.29
N ILE A 629 10.10 38.53 15.51
CA ILE A 629 8.84 38.01 16.04
C ILE A 629 7.86 37.59 14.95
N CYS A 630 8.02 38.05 13.71
CA CYS A 630 7.06 37.76 12.67
C CYS A 630 7.10 36.26 12.30
N PRO A 631 6.02 35.49 12.54
CA PRO A 631 6.03 34.04 12.29
C PRO A 631 6.17 33.70 10.80
N GLU A 632 5.77 34.62 9.92
CA GLU A 632 5.78 34.43 8.46
C GLU A 632 6.99 35.12 7.79
N ASN A 633 7.94 35.64 8.57
CA ASN A 633 9.07 36.43 8.07
C ASN A 633 8.63 37.56 7.11
N ALA A 634 7.46 38.15 7.35
CA ALA A 634 6.91 39.22 6.53
C ALA A 634 7.51 40.59 6.87
N ALA A 635 7.98 40.78 8.10
CA ALA A 635 8.63 42.02 8.53
C ALA A 635 10.13 41.94 8.24
N ILE A 636 10.65 42.90 7.48
CA ILE A 636 12.07 42.99 7.12
C ILE A 636 12.59 44.33 7.63
N LEU A 637 13.75 44.32 8.29
CA LEU A 637 14.41 45.57 8.65
C LEU A 637 15.28 46.04 7.49
N GLU A 638 14.80 47.02 6.73
CA GLU A 638 15.59 47.64 5.69
C GLU A 638 16.71 48.49 6.29
N LYS A 639 17.95 48.08 5.99
CA LYS A 639 19.19 48.76 6.37
C LYS A 639 19.46 49.96 5.47
N ARG A 640 18.45 50.80 5.28
CA ARG A 640 18.54 52.05 4.53
C ARG A 640 18.06 53.19 5.39
N TRP A 641 18.78 54.30 5.37
CA TRP A 641 18.44 55.47 6.16
C TRP A 641 18.15 56.64 5.24
N ASN A 642 16.88 57.07 5.22
CA ASN A 642 16.44 58.19 4.41
C ASN A 642 16.80 59.52 5.09
N LEU A 643 18.09 59.87 5.03
CA LEU A 643 18.58 61.12 5.57
C LEU A 643 17.95 62.34 4.90
N THR A 644 17.56 62.23 3.63
CA THR A 644 16.86 63.30 2.91
C THR A 644 15.59 63.72 3.65
N LEU A 645 14.73 62.75 3.96
CA LEU A 645 13.45 62.98 4.64
C LEU A 645 13.65 63.51 6.06
N LEU A 646 14.66 63.00 6.78
CA LEU A 646 14.97 63.42 8.16
C LEU A 646 15.64 64.80 8.22
N PHE A 647 16.41 65.15 7.19
CA PHE A 647 17.07 66.46 7.09
C PHE A 647 16.07 67.59 6.82
N GLU A 648 14.95 67.29 6.14
CA GLU A 648 13.88 68.25 5.86
C GLU A 648 12.92 68.49 7.03
N MET A 649 12.97 67.67 8.08
CA MET A 649 12.12 67.85 9.26
C MET A 649 12.43 69.18 9.97
N ASN A 650 11.41 69.85 10.48
CA ASN A 650 11.61 71.02 11.34
C ASN A 650 12.08 70.60 12.75
N ASP A 651 12.47 71.56 13.59
CA ASP A 651 13.01 71.25 14.92
C ASP A 651 11.96 70.62 15.86
N GLU A 652 10.68 70.95 15.70
CA GLU A 652 9.57 70.34 16.45
C GLU A 652 9.40 68.85 16.09
N GLU A 653 9.46 68.52 14.80
CA GLU A 653 9.40 67.15 14.30
C GLU A 653 10.62 66.32 14.72
N ILE A 654 11.80 66.94 14.75
CA ILE A 654 13.03 66.30 15.23
C ILE A 654 12.93 65.96 16.71
N ASN A 655 12.25 66.80 17.50
CA ASN A 655 12.03 66.54 18.93
C ASN A 655 11.10 65.35 19.20
N LEU A 656 10.29 64.94 18.22
CA LEU A 656 9.45 63.73 18.29
C LEU A 656 10.22 62.44 17.99
N LEU A 657 11.47 62.53 17.51
CA LEU A 657 12.29 61.37 17.20
C LEU A 657 12.88 60.74 18.46
N PRO A 658 13.17 59.43 18.43
CA PRO A 658 13.99 58.77 19.44
C PRO A 658 15.29 59.51 19.69
N GLU A 659 15.73 59.58 20.95
CA GLU A 659 16.87 60.39 21.41
C GLU A 659 18.14 60.18 20.57
N ASN A 660 18.48 58.92 20.29
CA ASN A 660 19.62 58.55 19.47
C ASN A 660 19.53 59.08 18.01
N LYS A 661 18.33 59.05 17.41
CA LYS A 661 18.12 59.61 16.06
C LYS A 661 18.17 61.13 16.09
N ARG A 662 17.53 61.74 17.08
CA ARG A 662 17.46 63.18 17.27
C ARG A 662 18.86 63.81 17.36
N GLU A 663 19.71 63.29 18.23
CA GLU A 663 21.07 63.81 18.43
C GLU A 663 21.91 63.74 17.16
N ILE A 664 21.84 62.62 16.45
CA ILE A 664 22.61 62.42 15.22
C ILE A 664 22.06 63.30 14.09
N ILE A 665 20.75 63.50 13.98
CA ILE A 665 20.18 64.40 12.98
C ILE A 665 20.59 65.84 13.25
N PHE A 666 20.60 66.29 14.51
CA PHE A 666 21.14 67.60 14.86
C PHE A 666 22.61 67.74 14.50
N LEU A 667 23.43 66.71 14.75
CA LEU A 667 24.84 66.70 14.35
C LEU A 667 24.99 66.76 12.83
N ILE A 668 24.23 65.96 12.08
CA ILE A 668 24.23 65.95 10.62
C ILE A 668 23.82 67.32 10.08
N LYS A 669 22.75 67.93 10.60
CA LYS A 669 22.33 69.29 10.19
C LYS A 669 23.41 70.34 10.43
N LYS A 670 24.13 70.27 11.55
CA LYS A 670 25.24 71.18 11.87
C LYS A 670 26.46 70.97 10.98
N MET A 671 26.74 69.73 10.54
CA MET A 671 27.95 69.37 9.79
C MET A 671 27.74 69.38 8.26
N ALA A 672 26.50 69.26 7.78
CA ALA A 672 26.20 69.06 6.37
C ALA A 672 26.55 70.29 5.52
N LYS A 673 27.56 70.15 4.65
CA LYS A 673 27.88 71.15 3.61
C LYS A 673 26.98 71.05 2.38
N LYS A 674 26.30 69.92 2.21
CA LYS A 674 25.36 69.61 1.11
C LYS A 674 24.22 68.77 1.66
N ARG A 675 23.07 68.82 0.97
CA ARG A 675 21.90 68.01 1.31
C ARG A 675 22.25 66.51 1.24
N PRO A 676 22.09 65.75 2.33
CA PRO A 676 22.44 64.34 2.36
C PRO A 676 21.44 63.51 1.54
N SER A 677 21.93 62.46 0.90
CA SER A 677 21.12 61.45 0.20
C SER A 677 20.82 60.25 1.11
N GLU A 678 19.99 59.32 0.64
CA GLU A 678 19.79 58.02 1.29
C GLU A 678 21.12 57.26 1.42
N ILE A 679 21.33 56.60 2.56
CA ILE A 679 22.53 55.81 2.85
C ILE A 679 22.16 54.35 3.14
N LYS A 680 22.92 53.42 2.56
CA LYS A 680 22.87 51.99 2.95
C LYS A 680 23.74 51.76 4.18
N LEU A 681 23.15 51.16 5.20
CA LEU A 681 23.82 50.85 6.45
C LEU A 681 24.46 49.44 6.41
N PRO A 682 25.60 49.22 7.07
CA PRO A 682 26.13 47.88 7.34
C PRO A 682 25.10 46.99 8.06
N LYS A 683 25.17 45.68 7.83
CA LYS A 683 24.18 44.70 8.31
C LYS A 683 24.01 44.71 9.84
N ASP A 684 25.11 44.93 10.56
CA ASP A 684 25.18 44.78 12.03
C ASP A 684 24.75 46.05 12.79
N ILE A 685 24.48 47.15 12.08
CA ILE A 685 24.04 48.40 12.71
C ILE A 685 22.54 48.31 13.00
N LEU A 686 22.20 48.44 14.29
CA LEU A 686 20.84 48.64 14.80
C LEU A 686 20.66 50.11 15.20
N GLY A 687 19.42 50.56 15.36
CA GLY A 687 19.11 51.96 15.70
C GLY A 687 18.79 52.86 14.50
N PHE A 688 19.19 52.44 13.29
CA PHE A 688 18.96 53.17 12.04
C PHE A 688 18.40 52.22 10.97
N GLY A 689 17.46 52.71 10.17
CA GLY A 689 16.70 51.90 9.21
C GLY A 689 15.18 52.08 9.31
N LYS A 690 14.44 51.37 8.46
CA LYS A 690 12.97 51.32 8.47
C LYS A 690 12.50 49.87 8.43
N SER A 691 11.44 49.55 9.15
CA SER A 691 10.78 48.26 9.03
C SER A 691 9.84 48.29 7.83
N VAL A 692 9.99 47.36 6.91
CA VAL A 692 9.12 47.18 5.75
C VAL A 692 8.41 45.84 5.88
N PHE A 693 7.13 45.80 5.54
CA PHE A 693 6.31 44.60 5.65
C PHE A 693 5.95 44.12 4.25
N ASP A 694 6.21 42.84 3.99
CA ASP A 694 5.78 42.18 2.77
C ASP A 694 4.26 41.95 2.84
N PRO A 695 3.45 42.65 2.00
CA PRO A 695 2.00 42.55 2.05
C PRO A 695 1.50 41.20 1.53
N ILE A 696 2.34 40.37 0.91
CA ILE A 696 1.98 39.03 0.45
C ILE A 696 2.06 38.02 1.60
N LYS A 697 3.11 38.14 2.44
CA LYS A 697 3.38 37.23 3.56
C LYS A 697 2.70 37.65 4.86
N CYS A 698 2.46 38.95 5.07
CA CYS A 698 1.93 39.45 6.31
C CYS A 698 0.53 38.88 6.60
N ILE A 699 0.38 38.08 7.66
CA ILE A 699 -0.92 37.54 8.11
C ILE A 699 -1.64 38.47 9.10
N ALA A 700 -1.20 39.74 9.22
CA ALA A 700 -1.85 40.73 10.07
C ALA A 700 -2.05 40.26 11.54
N CYS A 701 -1.13 39.46 12.10
CA CYS A 701 -1.29 38.86 13.43
C CYS A 701 -1.11 39.82 14.61
N LYS A 702 -0.80 41.10 14.35
CA LYS A 702 -0.60 42.17 15.35
C LYS A 702 0.57 41.98 16.34
N GLU A 703 1.32 40.88 16.32
CA GLU A 703 2.45 40.68 17.23
C GLU A 703 3.55 41.75 17.12
N CYS A 704 3.87 42.18 15.89
CA CYS A 704 4.86 43.24 15.67
C CYS A 704 4.40 44.60 16.22
N LEU A 705 3.09 44.85 16.24
CA LEU A 705 2.47 46.05 16.81
C LEU A 705 2.59 46.02 18.33
N GLU A 706 2.14 44.95 18.96
CA GLU A 706 2.13 44.80 20.43
C GLU A 706 3.52 44.87 21.04
N LYS A 707 4.52 44.30 20.36
CA LYS A 707 5.88 44.20 20.88
C LYS A 707 6.77 45.35 20.47
N CYS A 708 6.30 46.29 19.66
CA CYS A 708 7.06 47.46 19.24
C CYS A 708 7.29 48.43 20.41
N PRO A 709 8.54 48.63 20.86
CA PRO A 709 8.82 49.43 22.06
C PRO A 709 8.42 50.90 21.90
N ASN A 710 8.45 51.43 20.68
CA ASN A 710 8.13 52.83 20.40
C ASN A 710 6.82 53.02 19.63
N LYS A 711 5.94 51.99 19.60
CA LYS A 711 4.65 52.02 18.89
C LYS A 711 4.76 52.59 17.45
N ALA A 712 5.83 52.19 16.77
CA ALA A 712 6.15 52.66 15.43
C ALA A 712 5.40 51.90 14.32
N ILE A 713 4.71 50.82 14.68
CA ILE A 713 3.91 50.04 13.75
C ILE A 713 2.50 50.60 13.78
N ILE A 714 1.95 50.89 12.60
CA ILE A 714 0.58 51.34 12.39
C ILE A 714 -0.18 50.16 11.79
N PHE A 715 -1.35 49.87 12.35
CA PHE A 715 -2.23 48.82 11.87
C PHE A 715 -3.55 49.45 11.43
N GLU A 716 -3.94 49.19 10.20
CA GLU A 716 -5.23 49.60 9.66
C GLU A 716 -6.09 48.37 9.35
N GLU A 717 -7.36 48.39 9.77
CA GLU A 717 -8.38 47.40 9.43
C GLU A 717 -8.93 47.61 8.01
N VAL A 718 -8.00 47.86 7.11
CA VAL A 718 -8.22 48.10 5.70
C VAL A 718 -7.42 47.07 4.96
N TRP A 719 -8.01 46.51 3.92
CA TRP A 719 -7.30 45.62 3.03
C TRP A 719 -6.91 46.34 1.74
N ASN A 720 -5.62 46.64 1.60
CA ASN A 720 -5.08 47.32 0.43
C ASN A 720 -4.84 46.33 -0.74
N ILE A 721 -5.93 45.81 -1.30
CA ILE A 721 -5.91 44.93 -2.49
C ILE A 721 -5.06 45.52 -3.64
N PRO A 722 -5.16 46.82 -3.98
CA PRO A 722 -4.30 47.43 -5.00
C PRO A 722 -2.81 47.19 -4.77
N GLU A 723 -2.34 47.41 -3.54
CA GLU A 723 -0.93 47.24 -3.17
C GLU A 723 -0.50 45.78 -3.21
N ILE A 724 -1.35 44.86 -2.77
CA ILE A 724 -1.07 43.41 -2.82
C ILE A 724 -0.93 42.95 -4.28
N ILE A 725 -1.86 43.33 -5.15
CA ILE A 725 -1.82 42.97 -6.57
C ILE A 725 -0.61 43.58 -7.26
N LYS A 726 -0.26 44.84 -6.94
CA LYS A 726 0.96 45.48 -7.44
C LYS A 726 2.22 44.73 -7.03
N ASN A 727 2.29 44.20 -5.82
CA ASN A 727 3.43 43.41 -5.35
C ASN A 727 3.46 42.01 -5.98
N LEU A 728 2.30 41.36 -6.15
CA LEU A 728 2.20 40.07 -6.85
C LEU A 728 2.62 40.17 -8.32
N SER A 729 2.22 41.24 -9.02
CA SER A 729 2.61 41.48 -10.41
C SER A 729 4.09 41.86 -10.55
N ALA A 730 4.62 42.68 -9.64
CA ALA A 730 6.05 43.01 -9.62
C ALA A 730 6.96 41.78 -9.40
N GLN A 731 6.46 40.75 -8.71
CA GLN A 731 7.19 39.51 -8.44
C GLN A 731 7.04 38.44 -9.54
N LYS A 732 6.37 38.75 -10.67
CA LYS A 732 6.07 37.80 -11.77
C LYS A 732 5.41 36.50 -11.30
N ILE A 733 4.51 36.61 -10.32
CA ILE A 733 3.67 35.48 -9.88
C ILE A 733 2.51 35.25 -10.86
N PHE A 734 2.29 36.19 -11.78
CA PHE A 734 1.33 36.14 -12.89
C PHE A 734 2.03 35.94 -14.24
#